data_AF-A0A1B0A530-F1
#
_entry.id   AF-A0A1B0A530-F1
#
_cell.length_a   1.000
_cell.length_b   1.000
_cell.length_c   1.000
_cell.angle_alpha   90.00
_cell.angle_beta   90.00
_cell.angle_gamma   90.00
#
_symmetry.space_group_name_H-M   'P 1'
#
loop_
_entity.id
_entity.type
_entity.pdbx_description
1 polymer ?
#
loop_
_entity_poly.entity_id
_entity_poly.type
_entity_poly.pdbx_seq_one_letter_code
_entity_poly.pdbx_strand_id
1 'polypeptide(L)'
;MIKRYYSSKAVRKFYPHTQVKIFRKTDYNSTTKLTNIQSSKTNAFPASAEKILERSEVRVLSDAELTNNNNVKSGSQNNKRNADTSLEYYANLARIQMLSTNLHKQLFPQAPRFEVDVESVEEAKKYNVNLKRHGIEVDSVERLKDVNIKLPPLKGNNVEHHFYQIGKDQVKPYEDLLIPLVQLKQLPAKPERWILKEGWTVYNTTTKEHHSINWPLEDGLVLDVEVCMSEGALPTIATAVSTKHWYSWVSPRLAVPQHEITVKQEFPRYTLEDLIPLGKRTPKLIVGHNVSYDRARLREQYLIEDTGARFLDTMSLHICVSGVTSYQRALMKSKKEPATEDVEWLSQSCLNSLADVHSLYCGGAPISKDERNIFVSGSLDDIRLNFQKLMNYCAQDVEATQSVLHKLYPLFAERFPHPVTLAGMLEISSAYLPVNKNWWRYISESDLTYEDLNIEAKYHLARRADEACSLMKNEQYKNNLWLWDEDWSTQELKLKKITSISKKKPVDNNLKETDYMLDLSLTEEEEHLCRKFKYLHDMRFQLPVRRPLLPGYPAWYRKLCQKIPKDLNKLSEWSPGPSEISTGMQIAPKLLSLCWEGYPLHYSREHGWGFLVPFRVRSSNEENLSLPHVPIEELVRRCPIPKFLQDYATKNETEYAFGILNKDLNANFGKREFYAKAAKKDRTNGLYKGSGVWCGKILDDCCFLLKLPHKNGKSLRVGNPLSRDFLNKFSENVLSSGEDENTAAARVISIARMMSYWRNNRDRIIGQLVVWLTSEQLSPQVQCEQNYQYGAICPQVVVCGTLTRRAMEPTWLTASNSKVERIGSELRAMVQAPPGYRIVGADVDSQELWIASVLGDAYAHGVHGSTPFGWMTLSGTKTNGTDMHSVTAKAVGISRDHAKVINYARIYGAGQNFAEGLLKQFNPTFSGTEARNKAMKMFSLTKGKKVYKLKKDHQQEFENRSYSSYEALKLASYQNRSVNEMFQRACWEGGTESAMFNRLEEIATGEEPVTPFLQCRLSRALETYSTDEHRFLPTRINWVVQSGAVDFLHLMLVSMRWLLGTKARFCLSFHDEIRYLVKEEDAYNAALAMHVTNLLTRSFCCSRLGLNDLPMSVAFFSSVEVDTVLRKESSMDCKTPSNPHGLHIGYGIAPGESLNIYEAIRKANCNDLSQWPLA
;
A
#
# COMPACT_ATOMS: atom_id res chain seq x y z
N MET A 1 0.19 5.02 -53.69
CA MET A 1 -1.05 5.82 -53.61
C MET A 1 -2.20 4.95 -53.10
N ILE A 2 -2.62 5.05 -51.83
CA ILE A 2 -3.97 4.66 -51.38
C ILE A 2 -4.40 5.67 -50.31
N LYS A 3 -5.62 6.22 -50.41
CA LYS A 3 -6.12 7.30 -49.54
C LYS A 3 -6.65 6.73 -48.21
N ARG A 4 -6.36 7.39 -47.10
CA ARG A 4 -7.02 7.14 -45.79
C ARG A 4 -8.47 7.63 -45.86
N TYR A 5 -9.43 6.79 -45.47
CA TYR A 5 -10.80 7.21 -45.12
C TYR A 5 -10.97 7.19 -43.60
N TYR A 6 -10.95 8.37 -42.98
CA TYR A 6 -11.60 8.58 -41.69
C TYR A 6 -12.87 9.40 -41.96
N SER A 7 -14.04 8.80 -41.77
CA SER A 7 -15.31 9.48 -41.98
C SER A 7 -15.62 10.42 -40.82
N SER A 8 -15.55 11.73 -41.05
CA SER A 8 -15.87 12.76 -40.05
C SER A 8 -17.37 12.83 -39.68
N LYS A 9 -18.24 12.12 -40.41
CA LYS A 9 -19.70 12.11 -40.15
C LYS A 9 -20.10 11.33 -38.90
N ALA A 10 -19.35 10.30 -38.48
CA ALA A 10 -19.73 9.49 -37.31
C ALA A 10 -19.55 10.27 -35.99
N VAL A 11 -18.43 10.99 -35.83
CA VAL A 11 -18.07 11.66 -34.58
C VAL A 11 -18.99 12.86 -34.28
N ARG A 12 -19.39 13.63 -35.31
CA ARG A 12 -20.32 14.76 -35.14
C ARG A 12 -21.74 14.38 -34.71
N LYS A 13 -22.14 13.11 -34.85
CA LYS A 13 -23.47 12.65 -34.40
C LYS A 13 -23.57 12.48 -32.88
N PHE A 14 -22.44 12.28 -32.21
CA PHE A 14 -22.36 12.10 -30.75
C PHE A 14 -21.84 13.34 -30.02
N TYR A 15 -20.95 14.14 -30.64
CA TYR A 15 -20.34 15.29 -29.99
C TYR A 15 -20.27 16.52 -30.94
N PRO A 16 -21.26 17.44 -30.90
CA PRO A 16 -21.36 18.53 -31.88
C PRO A 16 -20.32 19.66 -31.70
N HIS A 17 -19.63 19.74 -30.54
CA HIS A 17 -18.76 20.88 -30.20
C HIS A 17 -17.27 20.54 -29.99
N THR A 18 -16.85 19.28 -30.14
CA THR A 18 -15.46 18.87 -29.86
C THR A 18 -14.53 19.12 -31.06
N GLN A 19 -13.64 20.12 -30.96
CA GLN A 19 -12.59 20.34 -31.97
C GLN A 19 -11.40 19.40 -31.76
N VAL A 20 -11.38 18.28 -32.48
CA VAL A 20 -10.22 17.38 -32.53
C VAL A 20 -9.14 17.94 -33.46
N LYS A 21 -8.06 18.52 -32.91
CA LYS A 21 -6.87 18.90 -33.68
C LYS A 21 -5.89 17.73 -33.77
N ILE A 22 -5.81 17.12 -34.96
CA ILE A 22 -4.85 16.05 -35.26
C ILE A 22 -3.50 16.67 -35.63
N PHE A 23 -2.48 16.48 -34.78
CA PHE A 23 -1.10 16.85 -35.13
C PHE A 23 -0.55 15.89 -36.19
N ARG A 24 -0.17 16.42 -37.36
CA ARG A 24 0.60 15.68 -38.37
C ARG A 24 2.08 15.92 -38.13
N LYS A 25 2.83 14.83 -37.97
CA LYS A 25 4.30 14.82 -38.02
C LYS A 25 4.74 15.10 -39.47
N THR A 26 5.54 16.14 -39.68
CA THR A 26 6.16 16.44 -40.97
C THR A 26 7.60 15.96 -40.96
N ASP A 27 7.87 14.88 -41.69
CA ASP A 27 9.24 14.48 -42.01
C ASP A 27 9.76 15.39 -43.14
N TYR A 28 11.01 15.84 -43.04
CA TYR A 28 11.71 16.54 -44.12
C TYR A 28 13.14 16.03 -44.21
N ASN A 29 13.51 15.50 -45.37
CA ASN A 29 14.87 15.10 -45.68
C ASN A 29 15.09 15.14 -47.20
N SER A 30 15.78 16.16 -47.70
CA SER A 30 16.59 16.06 -48.91
C SER A 30 17.46 17.30 -49.14
N THR A 31 18.71 17.03 -49.53
CA THR A 31 19.67 17.96 -50.13
C THR A 31 19.26 18.36 -51.55
N THR A 32 19.57 19.59 -51.99
CA THR A 32 20.52 19.89 -53.11
C THR A 32 20.45 21.36 -53.60
N LYS A 33 21.63 22.02 -53.56
CA LYS A 33 22.20 23.16 -54.34
C LYS A 33 21.32 24.13 -55.20
N LEU A 34 21.57 25.44 -54.97
CA LEU A 34 21.92 26.55 -55.92
C LEU A 34 21.06 26.74 -57.20
N THR A 35 20.52 27.93 -57.54
CA THR A 35 21.27 29.13 -58.02
C THR A 35 20.38 30.39 -58.18
N ASN A 36 21.04 31.56 -58.33
CA ASN A 36 20.61 32.85 -58.93
C ASN A 36 19.53 33.70 -58.21
N ILE A 37 19.52 35.05 -58.22
CA ILE A 37 20.49 36.18 -58.23
C ILE A 37 19.69 37.46 -58.60
N GLN A 38 20.04 38.64 -58.04
CA GLN A 38 19.56 40.01 -58.38
C GLN A 38 18.09 40.37 -58.01
N SER A 39 17.76 41.61 -57.59
CA SER A 39 18.58 42.82 -57.29
C SER A 39 17.81 43.89 -56.47
N SER A 40 18.55 44.68 -55.65
CA SER A 40 18.22 46.05 -55.15
C SER A 40 16.95 46.28 -54.29
N LYS A 41 16.89 47.19 -53.29
CA LYS A 41 17.85 48.16 -52.69
C LYS A 41 17.27 48.63 -51.32
N THR A 42 18.13 48.92 -50.31
CA THR A 42 17.99 49.92 -49.19
C THR A 42 16.67 50.01 -48.41
N ASN A 43 16.56 50.05 -47.06
CA ASN A 43 17.46 50.33 -45.91
C ASN A 43 16.70 49.94 -44.61
N ALA A 44 17.26 49.88 -43.39
CA ALA A 44 18.63 49.67 -42.88
C ALA A 44 18.57 49.45 -41.34
N PHE A 45 19.47 48.66 -40.76
CA PHE A 45 19.72 48.53 -39.31
C PHE A 45 21.19 48.11 -39.07
N PRO A 46 21.92 48.64 -38.07
CA PRO A 46 23.29 48.20 -37.79
C PRO A 46 23.34 46.93 -36.91
N ALA A 47 24.05 45.92 -37.42
CA ALA A 47 25.08 45.10 -36.76
C ALA A 47 25.20 45.20 -35.21
N SER A 48 25.10 44.11 -34.43
CA SER A 48 26.05 42.95 -34.32
C SER A 48 27.45 43.36 -33.82
N ALA A 49 28.24 42.59 -33.07
CA ALA A 49 28.30 41.15 -32.77
C ALA A 49 29.19 40.99 -31.49
N GLU A 50 29.63 39.86 -30.93
CA GLU A 50 29.33 38.42 -30.99
C GLU A 50 30.01 37.76 -29.75
N LYS A 51 29.56 36.57 -29.33
CA LYS A 51 30.31 35.48 -28.63
C LYS A 51 31.38 35.80 -27.55
N ILE A 52 31.32 35.06 -26.44
CA ILE A 52 32.39 34.14 -26.02
C ILE A 52 31.79 32.98 -25.20
N LEU A 53 32.48 31.84 -25.21
CA LEU A 53 32.07 30.56 -24.64
C LEU A 53 32.96 30.19 -23.43
N GLU A 54 32.40 29.42 -22.48
CA GLU A 54 33.10 28.49 -21.56
C GLU A 54 33.99 28.98 -20.37
N ARG A 55 33.75 28.29 -19.22
CA ARG A 55 34.65 27.89 -18.10
C ARG A 55 35.23 28.91 -17.09
N SER A 56 34.89 28.65 -15.83
CA SER A 56 35.74 28.69 -14.63
C SER A 56 35.02 27.86 -13.54
N GLU A 57 35.46 26.68 -13.11
CA GLU A 57 36.70 26.25 -12.43
C GLU A 57 36.98 26.92 -11.07
N VAL A 58 37.02 26.07 -10.04
CA VAL A 58 37.33 26.36 -8.64
C VAL A 58 38.85 26.42 -8.46
N ARG A 59 39.36 27.42 -7.73
CA ARG A 59 40.71 27.34 -7.12
C ARG A 59 40.73 27.81 -5.69
N VAL A 60 41.39 26.98 -4.87
CA VAL A 60 41.87 27.28 -3.52
C VAL A 60 43.12 28.14 -3.62
N LEU A 61 43.28 29.12 -2.72
CA LEU A 61 44.57 29.71 -2.40
C LEU A 61 44.72 29.86 -0.88
N SER A 62 45.96 29.77 -0.42
CA SER A 62 46.38 29.45 0.95
C SER A 62 47.03 30.63 1.67
N ASP A 63 47.38 30.40 2.94
CA ASP A 63 48.09 31.31 3.82
C ASP A 63 49.39 31.89 3.23
N ALA A 64 49.68 33.13 3.67
CA ALA A 64 50.97 33.72 4.03
C ALA A 64 51.16 35.12 3.43
N GLU A 65 51.06 36.14 4.29
CA GLU A 65 51.93 37.33 4.34
C GLU A 65 51.29 38.39 5.26
N LEU A 66 51.91 38.65 6.42
CA LEU A 66 51.95 39.92 7.16
C LEU A 66 52.64 39.70 8.51
N THR A 67 53.98 39.72 8.50
CA THR A 67 54.81 39.95 9.68
C THR A 67 55.38 41.37 9.64
N ASN A 68 55.78 41.89 10.82
CA ASN A 68 56.35 43.23 11.07
C ASN A 68 55.32 44.39 10.97
N ASN A 69 54.93 45.05 12.06
CA ASN A 69 55.85 45.71 12.99
C ASN A 69 55.38 45.72 14.45
N ASN A 70 56.35 45.52 15.36
CA ASN A 70 56.21 45.80 16.79
C ASN A 70 56.29 47.33 17.03
N ASN A 71 55.46 47.90 17.92
CA ASN A 71 55.89 48.20 19.30
C ASN A 71 54.92 49.05 20.14
N VAL A 72 54.70 48.58 21.37
CA VAL A 72 54.77 49.34 22.65
C VAL A 72 53.52 50.06 23.23
N LYS A 73 53.16 49.58 24.43
CA LYS A 73 52.50 50.21 25.60
C LYS A 73 50.95 50.30 25.71
N SER A 74 50.42 49.23 26.30
CA SER A 74 49.70 49.24 27.60
C SER A 74 48.59 50.27 27.83
N GLY A 75 47.34 49.83 27.71
CA GLY A 75 46.16 50.47 28.29
C GLY A 75 44.99 49.48 28.30
N SER A 76 44.39 49.22 29.46
CA SER A 76 43.33 48.23 29.62
C SER A 76 41.94 48.75 29.22
N GLN A 77 41.41 48.31 28.07
CA GLN A 77 39.98 48.33 27.72
C GLN A 77 39.67 47.03 26.95
N ASN A 78 38.82 46.12 27.43
CA ASN A 78 37.34 46.14 27.40
C ASN A 78 36.72 46.35 26.01
N ASN A 79 35.69 45.53 25.72
CA ASN A 79 34.84 45.47 24.51
C ASN A 79 35.43 44.68 23.32
N LYS A 80 34.74 43.71 22.68
CA LYS A 80 33.33 43.26 22.76
C LYS A 80 33.23 41.73 22.85
N ARG A 81 32.62 41.22 23.94
CA ARG A 81 31.68 40.08 23.82
C ARG A 81 30.33 40.67 23.45
N ASN A 82 29.65 40.12 22.44
CA ASN A 82 28.25 40.43 22.14
C ASN A 82 27.63 39.30 21.30
N ALA A 83 27.44 38.14 21.94
CA ALA A 83 26.63 37.02 21.43
C ALA A 83 26.18 36.06 22.55
N ASP A 84 26.26 36.47 23.83
CA ASP A 84 26.03 35.57 24.97
C ASP A 84 24.55 35.52 25.41
N THR A 85 24.09 34.30 25.67
CA THR A 85 22.93 33.91 26.52
C THR A 85 21.53 34.47 26.19
N SER A 86 20.67 33.63 25.59
CA SER A 86 19.22 33.71 25.85
C SER A 86 18.89 32.92 27.11
N LEU A 87 18.07 33.50 27.99
CA LEU A 87 17.66 32.90 29.29
C LEU A 87 16.78 31.64 29.16
N GLU A 88 16.32 31.32 27.94
CA GLU A 88 15.38 30.24 27.69
C GLU A 88 16.01 28.94 27.19
N TYR A 89 17.28 28.95 26.78
CA TYR A 89 17.97 27.78 26.24
C TYR A 89 18.37 26.80 27.35
N TYR A 90 18.08 25.52 27.12
CA TYR A 90 18.55 24.42 27.96
C TYR A 90 18.99 23.23 27.10
N ALA A 91 20.08 22.59 27.50
CA ALA A 91 20.56 21.35 26.89
C ALA A 91 20.92 20.36 27.99
N ASN A 92 20.64 19.08 27.76
CA ASN A 92 20.88 18.03 28.74
C ASN A 92 22.36 17.58 28.77
N LEU A 93 22.67 16.62 29.66
CA LEU A 93 24.02 16.04 29.83
C LEU A 93 24.51 15.21 28.61
N ALA A 94 23.67 15.00 27.59
CA ALA A 94 24.02 14.43 26.28
C ALA A 94 24.08 15.49 25.17
N ARG A 95 24.10 16.79 25.54
CA ARG A 95 24.06 17.98 24.66
C ARG A 95 22.85 18.07 23.71
N ILE A 96 21.79 17.33 23.98
CA ILE A 96 20.52 17.47 23.25
C ILE A 96 19.84 18.77 23.71
N GLN A 97 19.45 19.63 22.77
CA GLN A 97 18.64 20.81 23.06
C GLN A 97 17.23 20.40 23.47
N MET A 98 16.81 20.85 24.64
CA MET A 98 15.49 20.58 25.22
C MET A 98 14.53 21.75 24.95
N LEU A 99 13.26 21.62 25.35
CA LEU A 99 12.28 22.72 25.28
C LEU A 99 12.80 24.03 25.90
N SER A 100 12.27 25.17 25.46
CA SER A 100 12.53 26.45 26.13
C SER A 100 12.08 26.41 27.60
N THR A 101 12.75 27.15 28.49
CA THR A 101 12.37 27.25 29.91
C THR A 101 10.93 27.72 30.11
N ASN A 102 10.39 28.51 29.17
CA ASN A 102 8.99 28.93 29.15
C ASN A 102 8.01 27.77 28.88
N LEU A 103 8.30 26.94 27.87
CA LEU A 103 7.47 25.78 27.51
C LEU A 103 7.55 24.67 28.56
N HIS A 104 8.76 24.39 29.07
CA HIS A 104 8.98 23.36 30.07
C HIS A 104 8.18 23.62 31.35
N LYS A 105 8.16 24.87 31.86
CA LYS A 105 7.34 25.25 33.02
C LYS A 105 5.83 25.06 32.84
N GLN A 106 5.33 25.12 31.61
CA GLN A 106 3.90 24.92 31.31
C GLN A 106 3.53 23.44 31.21
N LEU A 107 4.46 22.58 30.77
CA LEU A 107 4.22 21.15 30.52
C LEU A 107 4.65 20.24 31.68
N PHE A 108 5.76 20.58 32.33
CA PHE A 108 6.38 19.80 33.41
C PHE A 108 6.47 20.62 34.71
N PRO A 109 5.37 21.21 35.22
CA PRO A 109 5.39 22.12 36.36
C PRO A 109 5.90 21.47 37.66
N GLN A 110 5.85 20.14 37.76
CA GLN A 110 6.27 19.36 38.92
C GLN A 110 7.70 18.82 38.84
N ALA A 111 8.36 18.93 37.69
CA ALA A 111 9.68 18.35 37.45
C ALA A 111 10.70 19.45 37.10
N PRO A 112 11.12 20.28 38.07
CA PRO A 112 12.04 21.38 37.82
C PRO A 112 13.34 20.88 37.19
N ARG A 113 13.86 21.65 36.23
CA ARG A 113 15.26 21.54 35.83
C ARG A 113 16.11 22.06 36.99
N PHE A 114 17.23 21.39 37.27
CA PHE A 114 18.09 21.51 38.48
C PHE A 114 17.42 20.91 39.74
N GLU A 115 18.12 20.12 40.56
CA GLU A 115 19.58 19.97 40.74
C GLU A 115 20.21 18.84 39.90
N VAL A 116 21.49 18.99 39.54
CA VAL A 116 22.30 17.91 38.94
C VAL A 116 23.15 17.31 40.05
N ASP A 117 22.84 16.09 40.45
CA ASP A 117 23.63 15.37 41.45
C ASP A 117 24.94 14.79 40.89
N VAL A 118 25.83 14.38 41.79
CA VAL A 118 27.14 13.83 41.42
C VAL A 118 26.98 12.51 40.65
N GLU A 119 25.99 11.69 41.01
CA GLU A 119 25.72 10.40 40.39
C GLU A 119 25.30 10.54 38.91
N SER A 120 24.41 11.49 38.58
CA SER A 120 24.03 11.80 37.19
C SER A 120 25.22 12.25 36.35
N VAL A 121 26.19 12.97 36.92
CA VAL A 121 27.41 13.38 36.21
C VAL A 121 28.34 12.20 35.96
N GLU A 122 28.43 11.25 36.89
CA GLU A 122 29.20 10.02 36.68
C GLU A 122 28.55 9.07 35.67
N GLU A 123 27.22 8.94 35.70
CA GLU A 123 26.46 8.21 34.69
C GLU A 123 26.60 8.87 33.30
N ALA A 124 26.54 10.21 33.24
CA ALA A 124 26.80 10.95 32.01
C ALA A 124 28.19 10.70 31.43
N LYS A 125 29.23 10.54 32.26
CA LYS A 125 30.56 10.13 31.77
C LYS A 125 30.51 8.73 31.14
N LYS A 126 29.80 7.77 31.75
CA LYS A 126 29.68 6.39 31.26
C LYS A 126 29.01 6.32 29.89
N TYR A 127 27.85 6.94 29.70
CA TYR A 127 27.17 6.88 28.40
C TYR A 127 27.84 7.77 27.35
N ASN A 128 28.44 8.92 27.69
CA ASN A 128 29.19 9.73 26.72
C ASN A 128 30.43 8.98 26.17
N VAL A 129 31.06 8.10 26.96
CA VAL A 129 32.11 7.18 26.46
C VAL A 129 31.51 6.15 25.48
N ASN A 130 30.29 5.67 25.72
CA ASN A 130 29.58 4.79 24.79
C ASN A 130 29.27 5.48 23.46
N LEU A 131 28.75 6.72 23.49
CA LEU A 131 28.50 7.54 22.28
C LEU A 131 29.79 7.71 21.46
N LYS A 132 30.90 8.10 22.11
CA LYS A 132 32.22 8.22 21.45
C LYS A 132 32.72 6.91 20.85
N ARG A 133 32.51 5.77 21.52
CA ARG A 133 32.84 4.43 21.00
C ARG A 133 32.08 4.10 19.69
N HIS A 134 30.89 4.64 19.51
CA HIS A 134 30.09 4.50 18.29
C HIS A 134 30.34 5.60 17.24
N GLY A 135 31.34 6.46 17.43
CA GLY A 135 31.73 7.51 16.48
C GLY A 135 30.81 8.73 16.49
N ILE A 136 30.11 8.97 17.60
CA ILE A 136 29.26 10.15 17.80
C ILE A 136 30.07 11.23 18.51
N GLU A 137 30.28 12.36 17.83
CA GLU A 137 30.84 13.57 18.43
C GLU A 137 29.71 14.45 18.96
N VAL A 138 29.70 14.66 20.27
CA VAL A 138 28.58 15.27 21.00
C VAL A 138 28.62 16.80 20.96
N ASP A 139 29.76 17.39 20.56
CA ASP A 139 29.99 18.84 20.57
C ASP A 139 29.57 19.56 19.27
N SER A 140 29.14 18.83 18.22
CA SER A 140 28.84 19.38 16.89
C SER A 140 27.34 19.45 16.56
N VAL A 141 26.50 19.91 17.50
CA VAL A 141 25.04 19.98 17.33
C VAL A 141 24.60 21.39 16.92
N GLU A 142 23.88 21.50 15.80
CA GLU A 142 23.29 22.76 15.34
C GLU A 142 22.14 23.20 16.26
N ARG A 143 22.16 24.45 16.72
CA ARG A 143 21.17 24.98 17.65
C ARG A 143 19.89 25.40 16.91
N LEU A 144 18.76 24.83 17.32
CA LEU A 144 17.44 25.26 16.88
C LEU A 144 17.05 26.58 17.54
N LYS A 145 16.27 27.40 16.82
CA LYS A 145 15.66 28.61 17.37
C LYS A 145 14.66 28.26 18.48
N ASP A 146 14.50 29.18 19.43
CA ASP A 146 13.58 29.02 20.55
C ASP A 146 12.14 29.47 20.12
N VAL A 147 11.10 28.77 20.59
CA VAL A 147 9.69 29.12 20.31
C VAL A 147 9.04 29.71 21.55
N ASN A 148 8.50 30.93 21.41
CA ASN A 148 7.72 31.61 22.44
C ASN A 148 6.22 31.48 22.15
N ILE A 149 5.55 30.63 22.93
CA ILE A 149 4.13 30.33 22.81
C ILE A 149 3.57 30.03 24.21
N LYS A 150 2.41 30.58 24.52
CA LYS A 150 1.68 30.32 25.76
C LYS A 150 0.54 29.35 25.47
N LEU A 151 0.61 28.19 26.13
CA LEU A 151 -0.31 27.07 25.95
C LEU A 151 -1.61 27.32 26.73
N PRO A 152 -2.72 26.63 26.38
CA PRO A 152 -3.90 26.63 27.24
C PRO A 152 -3.59 25.90 28.57
N PRO A 153 -4.27 26.27 29.67
CA PRO A 153 -4.05 25.63 30.96
C PRO A 153 -4.38 24.14 30.91
N LEU A 154 -3.50 23.30 31.46
CA LEU A 154 -3.71 21.86 31.55
C LEU A 154 -4.91 21.54 32.47
N LYS A 155 -5.77 20.59 32.05
CA LYS A 155 -6.87 20.07 32.90
C LYS A 155 -6.32 19.13 33.98
N GLY A 156 -5.68 19.70 35.00
CA GLY A 156 -5.13 18.98 36.16
C GLY A 156 -3.65 19.24 36.40
N ASN A 157 -3.02 18.37 37.18
CA ASN A 157 -1.71 18.65 37.79
C ASN A 157 -0.50 18.46 36.84
N ASN A 158 -0.65 17.67 35.77
CA ASN A 158 0.39 17.37 34.79
C ASN A 158 -0.23 16.92 33.45
N VAL A 159 0.60 16.68 32.43
CA VAL A 159 0.14 16.29 31.08
C VAL A 159 -0.57 14.93 31.09
N GLU A 160 -0.20 13.99 31.96
CA GLU A 160 -0.87 12.69 32.07
C GLU A 160 -2.32 12.83 32.54
N HIS A 161 -2.54 13.56 33.65
CA HIS A 161 -3.87 13.84 34.16
C HIS A 161 -4.69 14.67 33.16
N HIS A 162 -4.06 15.59 32.44
CA HIS A 162 -4.71 16.37 31.40
C HIS A 162 -5.30 15.47 30.31
N PHE A 163 -4.51 14.55 29.73
CA PHE A 163 -4.99 13.62 28.70
C PHE A 163 -6.05 12.65 29.21
N TYR A 164 -5.93 12.18 30.46
CA TYR A 164 -6.97 11.38 31.10
C TYR A 164 -8.30 12.16 31.21
N GLN A 165 -8.25 13.41 31.67
CA GLN A 165 -9.44 14.24 31.85
C GLN A 165 -10.10 14.61 30.53
N ILE A 166 -9.35 15.10 29.52
CA ILE A 166 -9.96 15.45 28.22
C ILE A 166 -10.49 14.22 27.48
N GLY A 167 -9.85 13.05 27.61
CA GLY A 167 -10.35 11.80 27.07
C GLY A 167 -11.68 11.40 27.73
N LYS A 168 -11.77 11.51 29.06
CA LYS A 168 -12.99 11.23 29.83
C LYS A 168 -14.12 12.21 29.49
N ASP A 169 -13.83 13.51 29.40
CA ASP A 169 -14.80 14.55 29.03
C ASP A 169 -15.42 14.26 27.64
N GLN A 170 -14.59 13.87 26.65
CA GLN A 170 -15.04 13.59 25.29
C GLN A 170 -15.83 12.28 25.14
N VAL A 171 -15.51 11.25 25.93
CA VAL A 171 -16.19 9.94 25.85
C VAL A 171 -17.50 9.95 26.62
N LYS A 172 -17.60 10.69 27.74
CA LYS A 172 -18.75 10.66 28.65
C LYS A 172 -20.14 10.72 27.96
N PRO A 173 -20.42 11.63 27.00
CA PRO A 173 -21.73 11.67 26.33
C PRO A 173 -22.10 10.39 25.58
N TYR A 174 -21.10 9.60 25.16
CA TYR A 174 -21.28 8.32 24.48
C TYR A 174 -21.26 7.15 25.47
N GLU A 175 -20.48 7.23 26.55
CA GLU A 175 -20.52 6.26 27.66
C GLU A 175 -21.90 6.24 28.32
N ASP A 176 -22.52 7.40 28.55
CA ASP A 176 -23.88 7.53 29.10
C ASP A 176 -24.94 6.84 28.22
N LEU A 177 -24.68 6.66 26.91
CA LEU A 177 -25.53 5.90 25.97
C LEU A 177 -25.11 4.42 25.86
N LEU A 178 -23.82 4.12 25.98
CA LEU A 178 -23.23 2.79 25.80
C LEU A 178 -23.48 1.87 26.99
N ILE A 179 -23.25 2.36 28.21
CA ILE A 179 -23.33 1.55 29.43
C ILE A 179 -24.73 0.94 29.61
N PRO A 180 -25.85 1.65 29.37
CA PRO A 180 -27.19 1.04 29.36
C PRO A 180 -27.38 -0.08 28.34
N LEU A 181 -26.82 0.05 27.12
CA LEU A 181 -26.89 -0.99 26.08
C LEU A 181 -26.06 -2.24 26.45
N VAL A 182 -24.89 -2.04 27.07
CA VAL A 182 -24.01 -3.12 27.54
C VAL A 182 -24.63 -3.85 28.74
N GLN A 183 -25.26 -3.14 29.68
CA GLN A 183 -25.85 -3.74 30.88
C GLN A 183 -27.20 -4.43 30.63
N LEU A 184 -27.81 -4.23 29.46
CA LEU A 184 -29.10 -4.80 29.10
C LEU A 184 -29.03 -6.33 28.97
N LYS A 185 -29.59 -7.04 29.96
CA LYS A 185 -29.60 -8.52 30.03
C LYS A 185 -30.59 -9.20 29.08
N GLN A 186 -31.67 -8.50 28.74
CA GLN A 186 -32.73 -9.00 27.87
C GLN A 186 -33.21 -7.86 26.99
N LEU A 187 -33.26 -8.09 25.69
CA LEU A 187 -33.78 -7.13 24.71
C LEU A 187 -35.31 -6.97 24.85
N PRO A 188 -35.88 -5.82 24.42
CA PRO A 188 -37.31 -5.68 24.22
C PRO A 188 -37.84 -6.82 23.34
N ALA A 189 -39.07 -7.29 23.59
CA ALA A 189 -39.66 -8.39 22.82
C ALA A 189 -39.73 -8.04 21.31
N LYS A 190 -39.12 -8.87 20.46
CA LYS A 190 -39.12 -8.70 19.00
C LYS A 190 -40.56 -8.72 18.45
N PRO A 191 -40.93 -7.82 17.51
CA PRO A 191 -42.27 -7.83 16.92
C PRO A 191 -42.57 -9.16 16.19
N GLU A 192 -43.80 -9.65 16.35
CA GLU A 192 -44.27 -10.88 15.70
C GLU A 192 -44.36 -10.76 14.17
N ARG A 193 -44.55 -9.53 13.66
CA ARG A 193 -44.66 -9.21 12.24
C ARG A 193 -44.09 -7.84 11.93
N TRP A 194 -43.28 -7.77 10.89
CA TRP A 194 -42.66 -6.53 10.39
C TRP A 194 -43.57 -5.85 9.36
N ILE A 195 -43.53 -4.52 9.29
CA ILE A 195 -44.35 -3.72 8.36
C ILE A 195 -43.51 -3.31 7.15
N LEU A 196 -43.96 -3.68 5.96
CA LEU A 196 -43.39 -3.20 4.69
C LEU A 196 -43.96 -1.82 4.38
N LYS A 197 -43.43 -0.78 5.03
CA LYS A 197 -43.78 0.63 4.80
C LYS A 197 -42.53 1.47 4.77
N GLU A 198 -42.44 2.36 3.78
CA GLU A 198 -41.35 3.31 3.57
C GLU A 198 -40.99 4.10 4.84
N GLY A 199 -39.68 4.32 5.03
CA GLY A 199 -39.14 5.07 6.15
C GLY A 199 -39.05 4.24 7.43
N TRP A 200 -38.95 4.92 8.58
CA TRP A 200 -38.84 4.26 9.87
C TRP A 200 -40.21 3.90 10.47
N THR A 201 -40.30 2.70 11.02
CA THR A 201 -41.40 2.23 11.88
C THR A 201 -40.83 1.85 13.24
N VAL A 202 -41.43 2.37 14.32
CA VAL A 202 -41.15 1.95 15.71
C VAL A 202 -42.15 0.91 16.16
N TYR A 203 -41.70 -0.09 16.92
CA TYR A 203 -42.52 -1.14 17.50
C TYR A 203 -42.46 -1.04 19.03
N ASN A 204 -43.60 -0.80 19.65
CA ASN A 204 -43.72 -0.75 21.11
C ASN A 204 -44.05 -2.15 21.64
N THR A 205 -43.15 -2.67 22.47
CA THR A 205 -43.21 -4.05 22.98
C THR A 205 -44.24 -4.22 24.11
N THR A 206 -44.60 -3.14 24.78
CA THR A 206 -45.59 -3.11 25.88
C THR A 206 -47.02 -2.97 25.35
N THR A 207 -47.24 -2.10 24.36
CA THR A 207 -48.58 -1.87 23.78
C THR A 207 -48.89 -2.74 22.56
N LYS A 208 -47.88 -3.41 21.98
CA LYS A 208 -47.91 -4.08 20.67
C LYS A 208 -48.27 -3.18 19.48
N GLU A 209 -48.30 -1.86 19.68
CA GLU A 209 -48.54 -0.89 18.61
C GLU A 209 -47.28 -0.64 17.77
N HIS A 210 -47.49 -0.18 16.54
CA HIS A 210 -46.43 0.26 15.65
C HIS A 210 -46.79 1.61 15.01
N HIS A 211 -45.83 2.51 14.92
CA HIS A 211 -46.04 3.88 14.45
C HIS A 211 -44.97 4.29 13.43
N SER A 212 -45.35 5.06 12.41
CA SER A 212 -44.39 5.70 11.49
C SER A 212 -43.68 6.86 12.18
N ILE A 213 -42.38 6.95 11.99
CA ILE A 213 -41.54 8.02 12.55
C ILE A 213 -40.51 8.47 11.50
N ASN A 214 -39.97 9.69 11.67
CA ASN A 214 -38.99 10.24 10.74
C ASN A 214 -37.56 9.79 11.04
N TRP A 215 -37.26 9.48 12.30
CA TRP A 215 -35.97 9.00 12.81
C TRP A 215 -36.17 8.31 14.17
N PRO A 216 -35.26 7.41 14.62
CA PRO A 216 -35.38 6.71 15.90
C PRO A 216 -35.47 7.65 17.12
N LEU A 217 -36.20 7.22 18.16
CA LEU A 217 -36.51 8.06 19.32
C LEU A 217 -35.38 8.11 20.36
N GLU A 218 -34.59 7.04 20.48
CA GLU A 218 -33.42 6.99 21.36
C GLU A 218 -32.11 7.29 20.61
N ASP A 219 -31.13 7.86 21.32
CA ASP A 219 -29.82 8.22 20.77
C ASP A 219 -28.77 7.09 20.80
N GLY A 220 -29.01 6.03 21.58
CA GLY A 220 -28.18 4.82 21.65
C GLY A 220 -28.88 3.62 21.02
N LEU A 221 -28.32 3.09 19.93
CA LEU A 221 -28.93 2.04 19.10
C LEU A 221 -27.92 0.95 18.74
N VAL A 222 -28.37 -0.31 18.66
CA VAL A 222 -27.69 -1.35 17.87
C VAL A 222 -28.38 -1.43 16.52
N LEU A 223 -27.62 -1.39 15.41
CA LEU A 223 -28.12 -1.24 14.04
C LEU A 223 -27.42 -2.22 13.08
N ASP A 224 -28.18 -2.74 12.13
CA ASP A 224 -27.73 -3.50 10.96
C ASP A 224 -28.46 -3.02 9.68
N VAL A 225 -27.75 -2.93 8.55
CA VAL A 225 -28.26 -2.42 7.27
C VAL A 225 -27.94 -3.38 6.11
N GLU A 226 -28.98 -3.92 5.47
CA GLU A 226 -28.84 -4.82 4.32
C GLU A 226 -29.09 -4.13 2.97
N VAL A 227 -28.36 -4.61 1.95
CA VAL A 227 -28.22 -3.98 0.62
C VAL A 227 -28.43 -5.00 -0.48
N CYS A 228 -29.34 -4.73 -1.42
CA CYS A 228 -29.53 -5.54 -2.61
C CYS A 228 -28.42 -5.29 -3.65
N MET A 229 -27.38 -6.14 -3.63
CA MET A 229 -26.15 -5.97 -4.40
C MET A 229 -26.34 -6.04 -5.93
N SER A 230 -27.44 -6.63 -6.40
CA SER A 230 -27.80 -6.71 -7.83
C SER A 230 -28.30 -5.37 -8.40
N GLU A 231 -28.88 -4.52 -7.54
CA GLU A 231 -29.46 -3.21 -7.85
C GLU A 231 -28.46 -2.06 -7.65
N GLY A 232 -27.64 -2.11 -6.58
CA GLY A 232 -26.65 -1.07 -6.30
C GLY A 232 -26.13 -1.06 -4.86
N ALA A 233 -25.57 0.09 -4.45
CA ALA A 233 -24.94 0.25 -3.14
C ALA A 233 -25.85 0.84 -2.03
N LEU A 234 -27.09 1.20 -2.38
CA LEU A 234 -28.07 1.87 -1.51
C LEU A 234 -28.69 0.93 -0.47
N PRO A 235 -29.08 1.45 0.71
CA PRO A 235 -29.78 0.67 1.73
C PRO A 235 -31.12 0.15 1.20
N THR A 236 -31.43 -1.12 1.47
CA THR A 236 -32.69 -1.77 1.08
C THR A 236 -33.63 -1.90 2.28
N ILE A 237 -33.11 -2.42 3.39
CA ILE A 237 -33.77 -2.45 4.69
C ILE A 237 -32.74 -2.18 5.80
N ALA A 238 -33.20 -1.76 6.97
CA ALA A 238 -32.38 -1.78 8.18
C ALA A 238 -33.22 -2.20 9.39
N THR A 239 -32.56 -2.80 10.37
CA THR A 239 -33.17 -3.15 11.66
C THR A 239 -32.36 -2.54 12.78
N ALA A 240 -33.01 -1.95 13.78
CA ALA A 240 -32.35 -1.44 14.96
C ALA A 240 -33.11 -1.78 16.25
N VAL A 241 -32.39 -1.81 17.37
CA VAL A 241 -32.96 -1.95 18.71
C VAL A 241 -32.30 -0.98 19.67
N SER A 242 -33.11 -0.39 20.55
CA SER A 242 -32.67 0.44 21.68
C SER A 242 -32.89 -0.30 23.01
N THR A 243 -32.65 0.38 24.12
CA THR A 243 -33.02 -0.15 25.45
C THR A 243 -34.54 -0.28 25.66
N LYS A 244 -35.38 0.22 24.75
CA LYS A 244 -36.84 0.29 24.89
C LYS A 244 -37.62 -0.28 23.71
N HIS A 245 -37.15 -0.01 22.48
CA HIS A 245 -37.94 -0.19 21.25
C HIS A 245 -37.18 -0.96 20.18
N TRP A 246 -37.93 -1.68 19.36
CA TRP A 246 -37.47 -2.19 18.06
C TRP A 246 -37.84 -1.21 16.95
N TYR A 247 -37.02 -1.19 15.91
CA TYR A 247 -37.17 -0.33 14.75
C TYR A 247 -36.90 -1.10 13.45
N SER A 248 -37.68 -0.80 12.41
CA SER A 248 -37.35 -1.17 11.03
C SER A 248 -37.33 0.06 10.15
N TRP A 249 -36.40 0.10 9.19
CA TRP A 249 -36.43 1.05 8.08
C TRP A 249 -36.58 0.29 6.76
N VAL A 250 -37.43 0.80 5.87
CA VAL A 250 -37.64 0.23 4.53
C VAL A 250 -37.36 1.29 3.48
N SER A 251 -36.55 0.93 2.48
CA SER A 251 -36.24 1.80 1.34
C SER A 251 -37.49 2.14 0.53
N PRO A 252 -37.68 3.41 0.09
CA PRO A 252 -38.75 3.79 -0.83
C PRO A 252 -38.78 2.90 -2.08
N ARG A 253 -37.59 2.50 -2.56
CA ARG A 253 -37.41 1.61 -3.72
C ARG A 253 -37.94 0.20 -3.51
N LEU A 254 -37.99 -0.28 -2.26
CA LEU A 254 -38.59 -1.59 -1.93
C LEU A 254 -40.10 -1.47 -1.74
N ALA A 255 -40.58 -0.38 -1.14
CA ALA A 255 -42.00 -0.15 -0.88
C ALA A 255 -42.85 -0.01 -2.16
N VAL A 256 -42.32 0.64 -3.21
CA VAL A 256 -43.02 0.84 -4.49
C VAL A 256 -42.60 -0.24 -5.52
N PRO A 257 -43.52 -0.99 -6.14
CA PRO A 257 -43.19 -1.87 -7.26
C PRO A 257 -42.75 -1.03 -8.46
N GLN A 258 -41.49 -1.14 -8.88
CA GLN A 258 -41.02 -0.48 -10.09
C GLN A 258 -41.55 -1.24 -11.31
N HIS A 259 -42.45 -0.60 -12.05
CA HIS A 259 -42.57 -0.87 -13.48
C HIS A 259 -41.56 0.03 -14.21
N GLU A 260 -41.04 -0.48 -15.32
CA GLU A 260 -39.97 0.08 -16.15
C GLU A 260 -38.53 -0.12 -15.63
N ILE A 261 -37.75 -0.79 -16.50
CA ILE A 261 -36.34 -1.12 -16.32
C ILE A 261 -35.56 0.19 -16.28
N THR A 262 -35.08 0.58 -15.10
CA THR A 262 -34.12 1.69 -15.02
C THR A 262 -32.85 1.24 -15.74
N VAL A 263 -32.56 1.84 -16.89
CA VAL A 263 -31.31 1.61 -17.62
C VAL A 263 -30.15 1.79 -16.64
N LYS A 264 -29.32 0.75 -16.45
CA LYS A 264 -28.15 0.82 -15.56
C LYS A 264 -27.22 1.92 -16.06
N GLN A 265 -27.34 3.11 -15.45
CA GLN A 265 -26.41 4.21 -15.67
C GLN A 265 -25.03 3.74 -15.22
N GLU A 266 -24.01 3.94 -16.04
CA GLU A 266 -22.63 3.53 -15.71
C GLU A 266 -22.13 4.16 -14.40
N PHE A 267 -22.68 5.33 -14.05
CA PHE A 267 -22.40 6.05 -12.81
C PHE A 267 -23.70 6.48 -12.13
N PRO A 268 -24.20 5.74 -11.12
CA PRO A 268 -25.40 6.12 -10.38
C PRO A 268 -25.16 7.37 -9.52
N ARG A 269 -26.08 8.34 -9.58
CA ARG A 269 -26.01 9.57 -8.80
C ARG A 269 -26.86 9.48 -7.54
N TYR A 270 -26.22 9.14 -6.42
CA TYR A 270 -26.88 9.05 -5.11
C TYR A 270 -27.02 10.41 -4.41
N THR A 271 -28.10 10.58 -3.65
CA THR A 271 -28.44 11.79 -2.90
C THR A 271 -28.70 11.49 -1.41
N LEU A 272 -28.87 12.51 -0.58
CA LEU A 272 -29.22 12.33 0.83
C LEU A 272 -30.63 11.74 1.06
N GLU A 273 -31.51 11.77 0.07
CA GLU A 273 -32.87 11.22 0.15
C GLU A 273 -32.89 9.70 0.00
N ASP A 274 -31.88 9.13 -0.66
CA ASP A 274 -31.70 7.68 -0.83
C ASP A 274 -31.16 6.96 0.43
N LEU A 275 -30.91 7.71 1.52
CA LEU A 275 -30.19 7.26 2.72
C LEU A 275 -31.05 7.24 3.98
N ILE A 276 -30.63 6.45 4.97
CA ILE A 276 -31.33 6.27 6.24
C ILE A 276 -31.13 7.50 7.14
N PRO A 277 -32.19 8.20 7.58
CA PRO A 277 -32.08 9.35 8.48
C PRO A 277 -31.96 8.93 9.96
N LEU A 278 -31.07 9.57 10.71
CA LEU A 278 -30.93 9.46 12.18
C LEU A 278 -31.47 10.69 12.93
N GLY A 279 -31.79 11.77 12.23
CA GLY A 279 -32.47 12.95 12.78
C GLY A 279 -31.51 14.02 13.34
N LYS A 280 -31.72 14.41 14.59
CA LYS A 280 -31.07 15.61 15.18
C LYS A 280 -29.56 15.43 15.36
N ARG A 281 -28.83 16.55 15.26
CA ARG A 281 -27.39 16.68 15.56
C ARG A 281 -27.13 16.72 17.08
N THR A 282 -27.37 15.60 17.75
CA THR A 282 -27.08 15.36 19.16
C THR A 282 -25.99 14.29 19.31
N PRO A 283 -25.31 14.19 20.45
CA PRO A 283 -24.50 13.02 20.77
C PRO A 283 -25.34 11.75 20.58
N LYS A 284 -24.93 10.92 19.62
CA LYS A 284 -25.60 9.66 19.26
C LYS A 284 -24.57 8.55 19.17
N LEU A 285 -24.93 7.36 19.61
CA LEU A 285 -24.07 6.18 19.55
C LEU A 285 -24.76 5.06 18.79
N ILE A 286 -24.16 4.66 17.67
CA ILE A 286 -24.59 3.51 16.88
C ILE A 286 -23.59 2.37 17.07
N VAL A 287 -24.07 1.23 17.54
CA VAL A 287 -23.28 -0.01 17.66
C VAL A 287 -23.66 -0.93 16.51
N GLY A 288 -22.67 -1.57 15.88
CA GLY A 288 -22.91 -2.56 14.84
C GLY A 288 -21.79 -3.61 14.78
N HIS A 289 -21.90 -4.53 13.83
CA HIS A 289 -20.83 -5.46 13.49
C HIS A 289 -20.33 -5.17 12.09
N ASN A 290 -19.08 -4.73 11.95
CA ASN A 290 -18.58 -4.05 10.75
C ASN A 290 -19.36 -2.74 10.45
N VAL A 291 -19.70 -1.99 11.51
CA VAL A 291 -20.56 -0.78 11.51
C VAL A 291 -20.17 0.29 10.47
N SER A 292 -18.94 0.27 9.98
CA SER A 292 -18.47 1.18 8.92
C SER A 292 -19.21 0.99 7.58
N TYR A 293 -19.71 -0.23 7.32
CA TYR A 293 -20.55 -0.52 6.16
C TYR A 293 -21.93 0.11 6.32
N ASP A 294 -22.56 -0.05 7.49
CA ASP A 294 -23.86 0.53 7.84
C ASP A 294 -23.79 2.06 7.86
N ARG A 295 -22.74 2.61 8.47
CA ARG A 295 -22.46 4.06 8.56
C ARG A 295 -22.53 4.74 7.19
N ALA A 296 -21.99 4.11 6.14
CA ALA A 296 -22.01 4.65 4.79
C ALA A 296 -23.42 4.74 4.17
N ARG A 297 -24.46 4.18 4.81
CA ARG A 297 -25.87 4.31 4.41
C ARG A 297 -26.65 5.33 5.24
N LEU A 298 -26.00 6.02 6.18
CA LEU A 298 -26.63 6.95 7.12
C LEU A 298 -26.51 8.39 6.61
N ARG A 299 -27.65 9.06 6.45
CA ARG A 299 -27.80 10.35 5.79
C ARG A 299 -26.91 11.44 6.39
N GLU A 300 -26.92 11.58 7.71
CA GLU A 300 -26.25 12.67 8.43
C GLU A 300 -24.72 12.59 8.34
N GLN A 301 -24.15 11.42 8.00
CA GLN A 301 -22.70 11.24 7.89
C GLN A 301 -22.07 11.99 6.72
N TYR A 302 -22.87 12.29 5.70
CA TYR A 302 -22.46 13.02 4.50
C TYR A 302 -22.59 14.55 4.63
N LEU A 303 -23.10 15.07 5.74
CA LEU A 303 -23.10 16.51 6.02
C LEU A 303 -21.67 16.98 6.34
N ILE A 304 -21.28 18.18 5.86
CA ILE A 304 -19.94 18.76 6.08
C ILE A 304 -19.66 19.04 7.57
N GLU A 305 -20.68 19.48 8.32
CA GLU A 305 -20.57 19.82 9.74
C GLU A 305 -20.66 18.57 10.63
N ASP A 306 -19.86 18.48 11.70
CA ASP A 306 -19.88 17.33 12.63
C ASP A 306 -21.28 17.20 13.26
N THR A 307 -21.82 15.99 13.22
CA THR A 307 -23.20 15.71 13.62
C THR A 307 -23.33 15.19 15.05
N GLY A 308 -22.20 14.94 15.73
CA GLY A 308 -22.19 14.36 17.07
C GLY A 308 -22.51 12.86 17.12
N ALA A 309 -22.80 12.22 15.99
CA ALA A 309 -22.93 10.77 15.93
C ALA A 309 -21.54 10.11 15.93
N ARG A 310 -21.40 9.00 16.68
CA ARG A 310 -20.20 8.16 16.74
C ARG A 310 -20.57 6.69 16.67
N PHE A 311 -19.62 5.86 16.24
CA PHE A 311 -19.86 4.46 15.89
C PHE A 311 -18.94 3.52 16.65
N LEU A 312 -19.51 2.46 17.23
CA LEU A 312 -18.79 1.42 17.93
C LEU A 312 -18.92 0.09 17.17
N ASP A 313 -17.78 -0.44 16.73
CA ASP A 313 -17.70 -1.66 15.94
C ASP A 313 -17.35 -2.88 16.80
N THR A 314 -18.29 -3.80 16.98
CA THR A 314 -18.04 -5.06 17.71
C THR A 314 -16.97 -5.92 17.04
N MET A 315 -16.78 -5.82 15.71
CA MET A 315 -15.70 -6.52 15.01
C MET A 315 -14.33 -5.93 15.41
N SER A 316 -14.17 -4.61 15.41
CA SER A 316 -12.96 -3.92 15.88
C SER A 316 -12.66 -4.23 17.36
N LEU A 317 -13.67 -4.23 18.24
CA LEU A 317 -13.51 -4.64 19.64
C LEU A 317 -12.99 -6.08 19.75
N HIS A 318 -13.54 -7.01 18.96
CA HIS A 318 -13.09 -8.41 18.94
C HIS A 318 -11.64 -8.53 18.43
N ILE A 319 -11.26 -7.79 17.39
CA ILE A 319 -9.88 -7.80 16.87
C ILE A 319 -8.88 -7.27 17.91
N CYS A 320 -9.26 -6.27 18.71
CA CYS A 320 -8.45 -5.78 19.83
C CYS A 320 -8.25 -6.84 20.92
N VAL A 321 -9.33 -7.47 21.40
CA VAL A 321 -9.31 -8.39 22.55
C VAL A 321 -8.79 -9.78 22.18
N SER A 322 -9.16 -10.29 21.00
CA SER A 322 -8.97 -11.69 20.59
C SER A 322 -8.54 -11.85 19.13
N GLY A 323 -7.99 -10.82 18.47
CA GLY A 323 -7.57 -10.89 17.08
C GLY A 323 -6.41 -11.86 16.82
N VAL A 324 -6.43 -12.53 15.67
CA VAL A 324 -5.39 -13.47 15.19
C VAL A 324 -4.36 -12.84 14.24
N THR A 325 -3.15 -13.38 14.25
CA THR A 325 -2.11 -13.11 13.24
C THR A 325 -2.47 -13.67 11.85
N SER A 326 -1.72 -13.26 10.82
CA SER A 326 -1.85 -13.81 9.46
C SER A 326 -1.53 -15.31 9.39
N TYR A 327 -0.55 -15.78 10.18
CA TYR A 327 -0.19 -17.20 10.30
C TYR A 327 -1.31 -18.00 10.97
N GLN A 328 -1.77 -17.57 12.15
CA GLN A 328 -2.88 -18.19 12.87
C GLN A 328 -4.17 -18.23 12.02
N ARG A 329 -4.47 -17.14 11.29
CA ARG A 329 -5.60 -17.08 10.33
C ARG A 329 -5.45 -18.07 9.17
N ALA A 330 -4.23 -18.34 8.71
CA ALA A 330 -3.95 -19.36 7.70
C ALA A 330 -4.13 -20.77 8.26
N LEU A 331 -3.75 -21.00 9.52
CA LEU A 331 -3.96 -22.28 10.21
C LEU A 331 -5.45 -22.56 10.41
N MET A 332 -6.21 -21.61 10.97
CA MET A 332 -7.68 -21.70 11.13
C MET A 332 -8.43 -21.96 9.80
N LYS A 333 -7.91 -21.45 8.68
CA LYS A 333 -8.47 -21.72 7.33
C LYS A 333 -8.02 -23.06 6.73
N SER A 334 -7.01 -23.70 7.30
CA SER A 334 -6.56 -25.01 6.85
C SER A 334 -7.40 -26.10 7.53
N LYS A 335 -7.91 -27.06 6.75
CA LYS A 335 -8.64 -28.23 7.28
C LYS A 335 -7.71 -29.28 7.92
N LYS A 336 -6.59 -28.84 8.50
CA LYS A 336 -5.64 -29.73 9.19
C LYS A 336 -5.98 -29.75 10.67
N GLU A 337 -5.77 -30.90 11.30
CA GLU A 337 -5.84 -30.98 12.76
C GLU A 337 -4.80 -30.04 13.39
N PRO A 338 -5.18 -29.24 14.39
CA PRO A 338 -4.25 -28.34 15.06
C PRO A 338 -3.23 -29.14 15.89
N ALA A 339 -2.01 -28.62 16.01
CA ALA A 339 -1.04 -29.17 16.96
C ALA A 339 -1.55 -28.95 18.40
N THR A 340 -1.13 -29.80 19.34
CA THR A 340 -1.49 -29.69 20.76
C THR A 340 -1.19 -28.31 21.34
N GLU A 341 -0.05 -27.72 20.97
CA GLU A 341 0.35 -26.34 21.31
C GLU A 341 -0.58 -25.25 20.77
N ASP A 342 -1.36 -25.53 19.71
CA ASP A 342 -2.24 -24.55 19.07
C ASP A 342 -3.68 -24.59 19.61
N VAL A 343 -4.09 -25.67 20.27
CA VAL A 343 -5.47 -25.85 20.81
C VAL A 343 -5.84 -24.77 21.82
N GLU A 344 -4.89 -24.36 22.66
CA GLU A 344 -5.10 -23.37 23.73
C GLU A 344 -5.53 -22.01 23.18
N TRP A 345 -4.75 -21.39 22.29
CA TRP A 345 -5.09 -20.09 21.72
C TRP A 345 -6.25 -20.16 20.72
N LEU A 346 -6.47 -21.31 20.07
CA LEU A 346 -7.65 -21.57 19.23
C LEU A 346 -8.96 -21.52 20.04
N SER A 347 -8.94 -21.87 21.33
CA SER A 347 -10.13 -21.77 22.20
C SER A 347 -10.50 -20.33 22.59
N GLN A 348 -9.54 -19.40 22.49
CA GLN A 348 -9.70 -18.01 22.96
C GLN A 348 -10.01 -17.01 21.84
N SER A 349 -10.07 -17.46 20.58
CA SER A 349 -10.02 -16.60 19.39
C SER A 349 -10.72 -17.22 18.19
N CYS A 350 -11.20 -16.39 17.26
CA CYS A 350 -11.93 -16.85 16.07
C CYS A 350 -11.63 -15.97 14.84
N LEU A 351 -12.33 -16.24 13.73
CA LEU A 351 -12.37 -15.35 12.58
C LEU A 351 -13.35 -14.19 12.84
N ASN A 352 -13.26 -13.15 12.01
CA ASN A 352 -13.91 -11.87 12.27
C ASN A 352 -15.43 -11.84 12.00
N SER A 353 -16.09 -12.92 11.53
CA SER A 353 -17.51 -12.81 11.14
C SER A 353 -18.43 -12.91 12.35
N LEU A 354 -19.58 -12.21 12.33
CA LEU A 354 -20.53 -12.15 13.44
C LEU A 354 -20.89 -13.53 13.98
N ALA A 355 -21.14 -14.51 13.11
CA ALA A 355 -21.41 -15.90 13.50
C ALA A 355 -20.25 -16.56 14.28
N ASP A 356 -19.01 -16.31 13.89
CA ASP A 356 -17.82 -16.86 14.56
C ASP A 356 -17.61 -16.17 15.92
N VAL A 357 -17.77 -14.85 15.96
CA VAL A 357 -17.61 -14.00 17.15
C VAL A 357 -18.71 -14.26 18.18
N HIS A 358 -19.95 -14.44 17.74
CA HIS A 358 -21.07 -14.85 18.58
C HIS A 358 -20.85 -16.25 19.15
N SER A 359 -20.43 -17.21 18.32
CA SER A 359 -20.10 -18.56 18.78
C SER A 359 -19.00 -18.55 19.86
N LEU A 360 -17.96 -17.72 19.71
CA LEU A 360 -16.87 -17.59 20.69
C LEU A 360 -17.30 -17.01 22.05
N TYR A 361 -18.14 -15.97 22.07
CA TYR A 361 -18.46 -15.24 23.31
C TYR A 361 -19.81 -15.61 23.94
N CYS A 362 -20.79 -16.03 23.13
CA CYS A 362 -22.15 -16.34 23.54
C CYS A 362 -22.48 -17.84 23.43
N GLY A 363 -21.76 -18.58 22.58
CA GLY A 363 -22.07 -19.97 22.25
C GLY A 363 -23.34 -20.12 21.41
N GLY A 364 -23.98 -21.29 21.49
CA GLY A 364 -25.25 -21.59 20.82
C GLY A 364 -25.11 -22.19 19.42
N ALA A 365 -26.24 -22.26 18.71
CA ALA A 365 -26.28 -22.76 17.34
C ALA A 365 -25.62 -21.75 16.36
N PRO A 366 -24.96 -22.22 15.27
CA PRO A 366 -24.41 -21.32 14.27
C PRO A 366 -25.49 -20.45 13.61
N ILE A 367 -25.24 -19.15 13.49
CA ILE A 367 -26.11 -18.24 12.74
C ILE A 367 -26.09 -18.65 11.26
N SER A 368 -27.27 -18.89 10.69
CA SER A 368 -27.45 -19.24 9.28
C SER A 368 -26.93 -18.11 8.39
N LYS A 369 -26.29 -18.47 7.27
CA LYS A 369 -25.83 -17.53 6.23
C LYS A 369 -26.63 -17.65 4.94
N ASP A 370 -27.67 -18.50 4.93
CA ASP A 370 -28.38 -18.87 3.70
C ASP A 370 -29.35 -17.78 3.24
N GLU A 371 -30.06 -17.14 4.18
CA GLU A 371 -30.96 -16.00 3.96
C GLU A 371 -30.24 -14.83 3.28
N ARG A 372 -29.01 -14.54 3.73
CA ARG A 372 -28.17 -13.44 3.22
C ARG A 372 -27.87 -13.53 1.72
N ASN A 373 -27.88 -14.73 1.14
CA ASN A 373 -27.64 -14.90 -0.30
C ASN A 373 -28.73 -14.21 -1.16
N ILE A 374 -29.93 -13.98 -0.62
CA ILE A 374 -31.00 -13.26 -1.32
C ILE A 374 -30.60 -11.79 -1.54
N PHE A 375 -29.92 -11.13 -0.59
CA PHE A 375 -29.39 -9.78 -0.78
C PHE A 375 -28.21 -9.71 -1.76
N VAL A 376 -27.43 -10.79 -1.87
CA VAL A 376 -26.24 -10.84 -2.74
C VAL A 376 -26.58 -11.16 -4.19
N SER A 377 -27.53 -12.06 -4.45
CA SER A 377 -27.85 -12.55 -5.80
C SER A 377 -29.32 -12.43 -6.23
N GLY A 378 -30.24 -12.13 -5.32
CA GLY A 378 -31.66 -11.93 -5.62
C GLY A 378 -31.98 -10.52 -6.12
N SER A 379 -33.25 -10.29 -6.44
CA SER A 379 -33.84 -9.01 -6.86
C SER A 379 -34.65 -8.36 -5.73
N LEU A 380 -35.12 -7.13 -5.93
CA LEU A 380 -36.06 -6.48 -5.00
C LEU A 380 -37.37 -7.26 -4.84
N ASP A 381 -37.83 -7.95 -5.88
CA ASP A 381 -39.05 -8.76 -5.81
C ASP A 381 -38.86 -10.02 -4.95
N ASP A 382 -37.70 -10.67 -5.05
CA ASP A 382 -37.33 -11.78 -4.15
C ASP A 382 -37.30 -11.32 -2.68
N ILE A 383 -36.81 -10.10 -2.44
CA ILE A 383 -36.78 -9.47 -1.11
C ILE A 383 -38.20 -9.13 -0.63
N ARG A 384 -39.10 -8.64 -1.49
CA ARG A 384 -40.52 -8.40 -1.16
C ARG A 384 -41.23 -9.71 -0.77
N LEU A 385 -41.05 -10.76 -1.58
CA LEU A 385 -41.67 -12.07 -1.35
C LEU A 385 -41.18 -12.70 -0.02
N ASN A 386 -39.91 -12.54 0.31
CA ASN A 386 -39.30 -13.10 1.52
C ASN A 386 -39.19 -12.09 2.69
N PHE A 387 -39.85 -10.94 2.62
CA PHE A 387 -39.61 -9.79 3.51
C PHE A 387 -39.66 -10.15 5.01
N GLN A 388 -40.66 -10.90 5.46
CA GLN A 388 -40.76 -11.31 6.88
C GLN A 388 -39.59 -12.20 7.32
N LYS A 389 -39.08 -13.06 6.43
CA LYS A 389 -37.94 -13.94 6.72
C LYS A 389 -36.66 -13.12 6.82
N LEU A 390 -36.46 -12.19 5.88
CA LEU A 390 -35.28 -11.33 5.80
C LEU A 390 -35.22 -10.30 6.94
N MET A 391 -36.34 -9.66 7.30
CA MET A 391 -36.40 -8.79 8.48
C MET A 391 -36.08 -9.54 9.79
N ASN A 392 -36.55 -10.80 9.92
CA ASN A 392 -36.20 -11.63 11.08
C ASN A 392 -34.72 -12.07 11.08
N TYR A 393 -34.12 -12.28 9.91
CA TYR A 393 -32.67 -12.48 9.77
C TYR A 393 -31.87 -11.25 10.24
N CYS A 394 -32.19 -10.05 9.75
CA CYS A 394 -31.52 -8.81 10.21
C CYS A 394 -31.72 -8.58 11.72
N ALA A 395 -32.92 -8.86 12.24
CA ALA A 395 -33.18 -8.77 13.67
C ALA A 395 -32.36 -9.79 14.50
N GLN A 396 -32.08 -10.98 13.96
CA GLN A 396 -31.20 -11.97 14.59
C GLN A 396 -29.74 -11.49 14.59
N ASP A 397 -29.26 -10.86 13.52
CA ASP A 397 -27.90 -10.28 13.48
C ASP A 397 -27.77 -9.10 14.46
N VAL A 398 -28.83 -8.30 14.65
CA VAL A 398 -28.90 -7.26 15.71
C VAL A 398 -28.93 -7.87 17.12
N GLU A 399 -29.74 -8.92 17.37
CA GLU A 399 -29.78 -9.68 18.64
C GLU A 399 -28.40 -10.27 18.97
N ALA A 400 -27.73 -10.88 17.99
CA ALA A 400 -26.39 -11.43 18.13
C ALA A 400 -25.35 -10.35 18.39
N THR A 401 -25.44 -9.20 17.71
CA THR A 401 -24.53 -8.06 17.90
C THR A 401 -24.65 -7.47 19.30
N GLN A 402 -25.86 -7.32 19.85
CA GLN A 402 -26.04 -6.87 21.24
C GLN A 402 -25.56 -7.92 22.25
N SER A 403 -25.82 -9.20 22.00
CA SER A 403 -25.34 -10.30 22.86
C SER A 403 -23.80 -10.34 22.92
N VAL A 404 -23.14 -10.15 21.76
CA VAL A 404 -21.68 -9.98 21.68
C VAL A 404 -21.23 -8.74 22.44
N LEU A 405 -21.87 -7.57 22.24
CA LEU A 405 -21.54 -6.32 22.94
C LEU A 405 -21.57 -6.50 24.48
N HIS A 406 -22.62 -7.13 25.00
CA HIS A 406 -22.80 -7.40 26.44
C HIS A 406 -21.63 -8.19 27.05
N LYS A 407 -21.05 -9.14 26.32
CA LYS A 407 -19.90 -9.95 26.78
C LYS A 407 -18.54 -9.32 26.45
N LEU A 408 -18.43 -8.66 25.31
CA LEU A 408 -17.16 -8.19 24.75
C LEU A 408 -16.73 -6.83 25.31
N TYR A 409 -17.67 -5.90 25.54
CA TYR A 409 -17.30 -4.56 26.01
C TYR A 409 -16.65 -4.56 27.41
N PRO A 410 -17.11 -5.35 28.41
CA PRO A 410 -16.41 -5.46 29.69
C PRO A 410 -14.96 -5.94 29.56
N LEU A 411 -14.71 -6.95 28.72
CA LEU A 411 -13.36 -7.46 28.44
C LEU A 411 -12.49 -6.43 27.72
N PHE A 412 -13.10 -5.57 26.89
CA PHE A 412 -12.42 -4.43 26.29
C PHE A 412 -12.07 -3.36 27.33
N ALA A 413 -13.02 -2.95 28.18
CA ALA A 413 -12.79 -1.92 29.20
C ALA A 413 -11.68 -2.32 30.20
N GLU A 414 -11.61 -3.60 30.57
CA GLU A 414 -10.53 -4.16 31.39
C GLU A 414 -9.15 -4.08 30.70
N ARG A 415 -9.09 -4.41 29.40
CA ARG A 415 -7.85 -4.47 28.61
C ARG A 415 -7.38 -3.13 28.04
N PHE A 416 -8.26 -2.13 28.01
CA PHE A 416 -8.01 -0.81 27.43
C PHE A 416 -8.47 0.28 28.43
N PRO A 417 -7.83 0.38 29.62
CA PRO A 417 -8.35 1.15 30.75
C PRO A 417 -8.31 2.67 30.59
N HIS A 418 -7.54 3.19 29.62
CA HIS A 418 -7.38 4.63 29.42
C HIS A 418 -8.44 5.20 28.46
N PRO A 419 -9.23 6.22 28.85
CA PRO A 419 -10.40 6.69 28.08
C PRO A 419 -10.05 7.23 26.68
N VAL A 420 -8.84 7.78 26.51
CA VAL A 420 -8.29 8.20 25.20
C VAL A 420 -8.36 7.10 24.13
N THR A 421 -8.25 5.82 24.50
CA THR A 421 -8.36 4.72 23.53
C THR A 421 -9.76 4.65 22.92
N LEU A 422 -10.80 4.71 23.75
CA LEU A 422 -12.18 4.72 23.26
C LEU A 422 -12.49 6.05 22.52
N ALA A 423 -12.03 7.17 23.04
CA ALA A 423 -12.17 8.49 22.41
C ALA A 423 -11.60 8.51 20.98
N GLY A 424 -10.35 8.06 20.82
CA GLY A 424 -9.67 7.97 19.52
C GLY A 424 -10.36 7.00 18.57
N MET A 425 -10.85 5.84 19.07
CA MET A 425 -11.61 4.89 18.25
C MET A 425 -12.93 5.49 17.73
N LEU A 426 -13.68 6.19 18.58
CA LEU A 426 -14.91 6.87 18.18
C LEU A 426 -14.60 7.97 17.15
N GLU A 427 -13.54 8.75 17.33
CA GLU A 427 -13.16 9.82 16.40
C GLU A 427 -12.72 9.28 15.03
N ILE A 428 -11.92 8.20 14.97
CA ILE A 428 -11.52 7.52 13.72
C ILE A 428 -12.77 7.04 12.94
N SER A 429 -13.81 6.59 13.65
CA SER A 429 -15.06 6.13 13.02
C SER A 429 -15.79 7.22 12.22
N SER A 430 -15.51 8.50 12.50
CA SER A 430 -16.17 9.66 11.89
C SER A 430 -15.56 10.14 10.55
N ALA A 431 -14.55 9.43 10.03
CA ALA A 431 -13.82 9.75 8.79
C ALA A 431 -14.72 10.22 7.63
N TYR A 432 -14.30 11.29 6.95
CA TYR A 432 -15.10 11.98 5.93
C TYR A 432 -14.22 12.58 4.83
N LEU A 433 -14.51 12.24 3.57
CA LEU A 433 -13.76 12.73 2.42
C LEU A 433 -14.66 13.62 1.55
N PRO A 434 -14.45 14.95 1.51
CA PRO A 434 -15.17 15.81 0.57
C PRO A 434 -14.70 15.55 -0.86
N VAL A 435 -15.64 15.48 -1.79
CA VAL A 435 -15.37 15.33 -3.23
C VAL A 435 -16.26 16.28 -4.02
N ASN A 436 -15.95 16.46 -5.30
CA ASN A 436 -16.72 17.30 -6.20
C ASN A 436 -16.77 16.67 -7.60
N LYS A 437 -17.33 17.40 -8.57
CA LYS A 437 -17.46 16.97 -9.98
C LYS A 437 -16.16 16.39 -10.59
N ASN A 438 -14.99 16.79 -10.12
CA ASN A 438 -13.69 16.25 -10.57
C ASN A 438 -13.54 14.75 -10.34
N TRP A 439 -14.28 14.14 -9.40
CA TRP A 439 -14.28 12.69 -9.17
C TRP A 439 -14.60 11.89 -10.44
N TRP A 440 -15.70 12.24 -11.13
CA TRP A 440 -16.10 11.58 -12.37
C TRP A 440 -15.14 11.88 -13.52
N ARG A 441 -14.61 13.11 -13.57
CA ARG A 441 -13.59 13.50 -14.55
C ARG A 441 -12.35 12.63 -14.40
N TYR A 442 -11.84 12.46 -13.20
CA TYR A 442 -10.66 11.64 -12.89
C TYR A 442 -10.86 10.16 -13.22
N ILE A 443 -12.03 9.58 -12.91
CA ILE A 443 -12.35 8.19 -13.30
C ILE A 443 -12.36 8.07 -14.83
N SER A 444 -13.02 8.99 -15.53
CA SER A 444 -13.10 8.98 -16.99
C SER A 444 -11.74 9.20 -17.67
N GLU A 445 -10.96 10.19 -17.24
CA GLU A 445 -9.60 10.45 -17.74
C GLU A 445 -8.66 9.25 -17.47
N SER A 446 -8.79 8.60 -16.31
CA SER A 446 -8.00 7.41 -15.96
C SER A 446 -8.38 6.18 -16.78
N ASP A 447 -9.67 5.92 -17.01
CA ASP A 447 -10.14 4.82 -17.84
C ASP A 447 -9.81 5.02 -19.32
N LEU A 448 -9.99 6.23 -19.85
CA LEU A 448 -9.60 6.57 -21.22
C LEU A 448 -8.09 6.39 -21.42
N THR A 449 -7.27 6.92 -20.51
CA THR A 449 -5.81 6.74 -20.56
C THR A 449 -5.40 5.27 -20.44
N TYR A 450 -6.12 4.48 -19.61
CA TYR A 450 -5.89 3.05 -19.48
C TYR A 450 -6.19 2.31 -20.79
N GLU A 451 -7.31 2.58 -21.45
CA GLU A 451 -7.65 1.93 -22.71
C GLU A 451 -6.80 2.41 -23.89
N ASP A 452 -6.43 3.69 -23.97
CA ASP A 452 -5.50 4.19 -25.00
C ASP A 452 -4.15 3.47 -24.91
N LEU A 453 -3.59 3.34 -23.70
CA LEU A 453 -2.34 2.60 -23.48
C LEU A 453 -2.53 1.08 -23.67
N ASN A 454 -3.70 0.52 -23.34
CA ASN A 454 -4.04 -0.88 -23.63
C ASN A 454 -4.00 -1.14 -25.14
N ILE A 455 -4.61 -0.26 -25.93
CA ILE A 455 -4.63 -0.29 -27.40
C ILE A 455 -3.21 -0.11 -27.96
N GLU A 456 -2.41 0.81 -27.42
CA GLU A 456 -1.01 1.00 -27.83
C GLU A 456 -0.16 -0.26 -27.57
N ALA A 457 -0.28 -0.87 -26.39
CA ALA A 457 0.42 -2.12 -26.08
C ALA A 457 -0.03 -3.28 -26.97
N LYS A 458 -1.34 -3.41 -27.23
CA LYS A 458 -1.89 -4.38 -28.19
C LYS A 458 -1.36 -4.14 -29.59
N TYR A 459 -1.28 -2.89 -30.05
CA TYR A 459 -0.75 -2.54 -31.37
C TYR A 459 0.73 -2.94 -31.53
N HIS A 460 1.57 -2.66 -30.54
CA HIS A 460 2.98 -3.09 -30.55
C HIS A 460 3.12 -4.62 -30.55
N LEU A 461 2.33 -5.32 -29.75
CA LEU A 461 2.30 -6.78 -29.69
C LEU A 461 1.77 -7.41 -30.99
N ALA A 462 0.72 -6.84 -31.58
CA ALA A 462 0.14 -7.26 -32.85
C ALA A 462 1.14 -7.12 -33.99
N ARG A 463 1.81 -5.97 -34.10
CA ARG A 463 2.84 -5.75 -35.11
C ARG A 463 3.99 -6.75 -34.98
N ARG A 464 4.42 -7.07 -33.74
CA ARG A 464 5.41 -8.12 -33.49
C ARG A 464 4.91 -9.52 -33.85
N ALA A 465 3.62 -9.83 -33.66
CA ALA A 465 3.02 -11.07 -34.14
C ALA A 465 2.98 -11.17 -35.67
N ASP A 466 2.73 -10.06 -36.38
CA ASP A 466 2.73 -10.01 -37.86
C ASP A 466 4.15 -10.14 -38.44
N GLU A 467 5.12 -9.44 -37.84
CA GLU A 467 6.55 -9.56 -38.13
C GLU A 467 7.02 -11.02 -37.90
N ALA A 468 6.69 -11.60 -36.74
CA ALA A 468 6.99 -13.00 -36.43
C ALA A 468 6.32 -13.98 -37.40
N CYS A 469 5.06 -13.79 -37.77
CA CYS A 469 4.36 -14.66 -38.72
C CYS A 469 5.04 -14.67 -40.10
N SER A 470 5.75 -13.60 -40.48
CA SER A 470 6.51 -13.55 -41.72
C SER A 470 7.69 -14.53 -41.75
N LEU A 471 8.20 -14.97 -40.60
CA LEU A 471 9.25 -16.00 -40.47
C LEU A 471 8.81 -17.40 -40.95
N MET A 472 7.52 -17.60 -41.23
CA MET A 472 7.04 -18.83 -41.88
C MET A 472 7.58 -18.96 -43.32
N LYS A 473 7.91 -17.83 -43.98
CA LYS A 473 8.54 -17.82 -45.30
C LYS A 473 9.93 -18.44 -45.20
N ASN A 474 10.20 -19.43 -46.05
CA ASN A 474 11.47 -20.18 -46.09
C ASN A 474 11.86 -20.81 -44.73
N GLU A 475 10.87 -21.11 -43.87
CA GLU A 475 11.06 -21.74 -42.56
C GLU A 475 12.03 -21.03 -41.59
N GLN A 476 12.24 -19.73 -41.75
CA GLN A 476 13.18 -18.93 -40.93
C GLN A 476 12.90 -18.99 -39.42
N TYR A 477 11.66 -19.30 -39.03
CA TYR A 477 11.27 -19.52 -37.63
C TYR A 477 12.10 -20.62 -36.93
N LYS A 478 12.61 -21.61 -37.67
CA LYS A 478 13.48 -22.69 -37.13
C LYS A 478 14.78 -22.15 -36.54
N ASN A 479 15.23 -20.97 -36.97
CA ASN A 479 16.46 -20.32 -36.48
C ASN A 479 16.17 -19.25 -35.41
N ASN A 480 14.90 -18.99 -35.05
CA ASN A 480 14.53 -17.94 -34.11
C ASN A 480 14.55 -18.47 -32.65
N LEU A 481 15.38 -17.86 -31.79
CA LEU A 481 15.62 -18.30 -30.41
C LEU A 481 14.39 -18.36 -29.50
N TRP A 482 13.31 -17.62 -29.81
CA TRP A 482 12.11 -17.53 -28.96
C TRP A 482 10.89 -18.26 -29.51
N LEU A 483 10.84 -18.54 -30.82
CA LEU A 483 9.63 -19.01 -31.51
C LEU A 483 9.78 -20.37 -32.22
N TRP A 484 10.95 -20.99 -32.17
CA TRP A 484 11.24 -22.30 -32.80
C TRP A 484 10.35 -23.45 -32.29
N ASP A 485 9.89 -23.37 -31.04
CA ASP A 485 9.08 -24.39 -30.34
C ASP A 485 7.56 -24.16 -30.43
N GLU A 486 7.11 -23.14 -31.17
CA GLU A 486 5.68 -22.81 -31.30
C GLU A 486 4.95 -23.65 -32.38
N ASP A 487 3.61 -23.63 -32.31
CA ASP A 487 2.74 -24.41 -33.20
C ASP A 487 2.58 -23.73 -34.58
N TRP A 488 3.54 -23.97 -35.47
CA TRP A 488 3.58 -23.45 -36.84
C TRP A 488 2.65 -24.17 -37.85
N SER A 489 1.81 -25.11 -37.38
CA SER A 489 0.94 -25.91 -38.25
C SER A 489 -0.15 -25.08 -38.96
N THR A 490 -0.34 -25.31 -40.26
CA THR A 490 -1.40 -24.70 -41.07
C THR A 490 -2.63 -25.61 -41.13
N GLN A 491 -3.81 -25.01 -41.31
CA GLN A 491 -5.07 -25.78 -41.38
C GLN A 491 -5.33 -26.30 -42.80
N GLU A 492 -5.51 -27.62 -42.92
CA GLU A 492 -5.94 -28.27 -44.16
C GLU A 492 -7.36 -27.85 -44.59
N LEU A 493 -7.52 -27.55 -45.88
CA LEU A 493 -8.79 -27.15 -46.48
C LEU A 493 -9.59 -28.36 -46.99
N LYS A 494 -10.60 -28.80 -46.22
CA LYS A 494 -11.56 -29.81 -46.68
C LYS A 494 -12.65 -29.16 -47.55
N LEU A 495 -12.52 -29.34 -48.87
CA LEU A 495 -13.50 -28.90 -49.87
C LEU A 495 -14.81 -29.70 -49.76
N LYS A 496 -15.92 -29.14 -50.25
CA LYS A 496 -17.19 -29.88 -50.35
C LYS A 496 -17.03 -31.04 -51.33
N LYS A 497 -17.36 -32.25 -50.88
CA LYS A 497 -17.26 -33.47 -51.71
C LYS A 497 -18.24 -33.35 -52.88
N ILE A 498 -17.74 -33.52 -54.11
CA ILE A 498 -18.59 -33.60 -55.30
C ILE A 498 -19.42 -34.88 -55.17
N THR A 499 -20.72 -34.76 -54.92
CA THR A 499 -21.66 -35.87 -55.08
C THR A 499 -21.83 -36.14 -56.57
N SER A 500 -21.24 -37.23 -57.04
CA SER A 500 -21.43 -37.76 -58.39
C SER A 500 -22.92 -37.93 -58.66
N ILE A 501 -23.42 -37.29 -59.72
CA ILE A 501 -24.83 -37.33 -60.12
C ILE A 501 -25.17 -38.75 -60.59
N SER A 502 -25.84 -39.55 -59.75
CA SER A 502 -26.38 -40.85 -60.15
C SER A 502 -27.87 -40.96 -59.82
N LYS A 503 -28.69 -40.97 -60.88
CA LYS A 503 -30.09 -41.44 -60.96
C LYS A 503 -31.04 -40.95 -59.84
N LYS A 504 -31.72 -39.82 -60.09
CA LYS A 504 -32.95 -39.45 -59.37
C LYS A 504 -33.99 -40.57 -59.47
N LYS A 505 -34.55 -41.01 -58.34
CA LYS A 505 -35.93 -41.52 -58.26
C LYS A 505 -36.88 -40.32 -58.05
N PRO A 506 -38.10 -40.32 -58.59
CA PRO A 506 -39.03 -39.20 -58.43
C PRO A 506 -39.79 -39.31 -57.10
N VAL A 507 -39.54 -38.39 -56.16
CA VAL A 507 -40.39 -38.15 -54.97
C VAL A 507 -40.39 -36.66 -54.65
N ASP A 508 -41.60 -36.10 -54.57
CA ASP A 508 -42.06 -34.81 -54.01
C ASP A 508 -41.32 -33.48 -54.26
N ASN A 509 -42.10 -32.54 -54.81
CA ASN A 509 -41.80 -31.11 -54.99
C ASN A 509 -41.83 -30.33 -53.65
N ASN A 510 -41.07 -30.76 -52.64
CA ASN A 510 -40.97 -30.03 -51.36
C ASN A 510 -39.55 -30.00 -50.77
N LEU A 511 -38.53 -30.03 -51.65
CA LEU A 511 -37.18 -29.64 -51.27
C LEU A 511 -37.06 -28.11 -51.34
N LYS A 512 -37.10 -27.47 -50.16
CA LYS A 512 -36.72 -26.06 -49.99
C LYS A 512 -35.29 -25.86 -50.48
N GLU A 513 -35.13 -25.22 -51.64
CA GLU A 513 -33.88 -24.57 -52.01
C GLU A 513 -33.59 -23.51 -50.95
N THR A 514 -32.55 -23.72 -50.15
CA THR A 514 -32.00 -22.68 -49.28
C THR A 514 -31.17 -21.70 -50.10
N ASP A 515 -31.79 -21.06 -51.09
CA ASP A 515 -31.29 -19.88 -51.78
C ASP A 515 -31.78 -18.65 -51.01
N TYR A 516 -30.96 -18.22 -50.05
CA TYR A 516 -31.23 -17.06 -49.18
C TYR A 516 -30.98 -15.71 -49.90
N MET A 517 -31.31 -15.63 -51.19
CA MET A 517 -30.97 -14.51 -52.10
C MET A 517 -32.03 -14.29 -53.22
N LEU A 518 -33.33 -14.31 -52.91
CA LEU A 518 -34.34 -13.65 -53.77
C LEU A 518 -35.67 -13.40 -53.03
N ASP A 519 -35.75 -12.30 -52.27
CA ASP A 519 -37.04 -11.64 -51.94
C ASP A 519 -36.85 -10.15 -51.58
N LEU A 520 -35.95 -9.49 -52.32
CA LEU A 520 -35.72 -8.05 -52.29
C LEU A 520 -35.82 -7.54 -53.73
N SER A 521 -36.49 -6.41 -53.93
CA SER A 521 -36.59 -5.74 -55.24
C SER A 521 -35.22 -5.17 -55.63
N LEU A 522 -34.44 -5.96 -56.37
CA LEU A 522 -33.12 -5.57 -56.87
C LEU A 522 -33.26 -4.41 -57.88
N THR A 523 -32.36 -3.44 -57.79
CA THR A 523 -32.21 -2.38 -58.80
C THR A 523 -31.61 -2.92 -60.10
N GLU A 524 -31.76 -2.20 -61.22
CA GLU A 524 -31.18 -2.62 -62.52
C GLU A 524 -29.65 -2.81 -62.46
N GLU A 525 -28.93 -2.00 -61.68
CA GLU A 525 -27.50 -2.19 -61.45
C GLU A 525 -27.20 -3.47 -60.66
N GLU A 526 -28.00 -3.80 -59.65
CA GLU A 526 -27.85 -5.05 -58.88
C GLU A 526 -28.19 -6.29 -59.73
N GLU A 527 -29.22 -6.23 -60.58
CA GLU A 527 -29.49 -7.27 -61.58
C GLU A 527 -28.32 -7.43 -62.56
N HIS A 528 -27.78 -6.32 -63.09
CA HIS A 528 -26.62 -6.35 -63.98
C HIS A 528 -25.40 -6.97 -63.30
N LEU A 529 -25.12 -6.61 -62.05
CA LEU A 529 -24.02 -7.15 -61.25
C LEU A 529 -24.24 -8.64 -60.94
N CYS A 530 -25.45 -9.06 -60.55
CA CYS A 530 -25.81 -10.47 -60.34
C CYS A 530 -25.62 -11.30 -61.61
N ARG A 531 -26.00 -10.79 -62.78
CA ARG A 531 -25.77 -11.47 -64.07
C ARG A 531 -24.27 -11.53 -64.41
N LYS A 532 -23.55 -10.41 -64.25
CA LYS A 532 -22.10 -10.29 -64.52
C LYS A 532 -21.25 -11.19 -63.63
N PHE A 533 -21.61 -11.33 -62.36
CA PHE A 533 -20.90 -12.14 -61.36
C PHE A 533 -21.55 -13.51 -61.11
N LYS A 534 -22.54 -13.93 -61.91
CA LYS A 534 -23.23 -15.22 -61.77
C LYS A 534 -22.27 -16.41 -61.68
N TYR A 535 -21.20 -16.39 -62.48
CA TYR A 535 -20.14 -17.41 -62.45
C TYR A 535 -19.45 -17.56 -61.08
N LEU A 536 -19.37 -16.50 -60.26
CA LEU A 536 -18.86 -16.57 -58.89
C LEU A 536 -19.86 -17.25 -57.94
N HIS A 537 -21.16 -17.08 -58.17
CA HIS A 537 -22.19 -17.83 -57.45
C HIS A 537 -22.20 -19.30 -57.86
N ASP A 538 -21.98 -19.62 -59.15
CA ASP A 538 -21.82 -20.99 -59.63
C ASP A 538 -20.58 -21.67 -59.01
N MET A 539 -19.51 -20.91 -58.74
CA MET A 539 -18.33 -21.37 -57.99
C MET A 539 -18.59 -21.64 -56.49
N ARG A 540 -19.81 -21.45 -55.95
CA ARG A 540 -20.14 -21.70 -54.51
C ARG A 540 -19.79 -23.11 -54.02
N PHE A 541 -19.75 -24.09 -54.92
CA PHE A 541 -19.42 -25.47 -54.62
C PHE A 541 -17.92 -25.71 -54.39
N GLN A 542 -17.05 -24.81 -54.89
CA GLN A 542 -15.60 -24.85 -54.67
C GLN A 542 -15.19 -24.30 -53.30
N LEU A 543 -16.12 -23.71 -52.53
CA LEU A 543 -15.84 -23.22 -51.17
C LEU A 543 -15.65 -24.38 -50.16
N PRO A 544 -14.74 -24.23 -49.18
CA PRO A 544 -14.57 -25.19 -48.09
C PRO A 544 -15.86 -25.52 -47.33
N VAL A 545 -15.99 -26.74 -46.80
CA VAL A 545 -17.17 -27.20 -46.04
C VAL A 545 -17.48 -26.30 -44.84
N ARG A 546 -16.42 -25.79 -44.18
CA ARG A 546 -16.48 -24.76 -43.15
C ARG A 546 -15.50 -23.66 -43.56
N ARG A 547 -15.92 -22.38 -43.53
CA ARG A 547 -15.02 -21.24 -43.74
C ARG A 547 -13.95 -21.24 -42.64
N PRO A 548 -12.66 -21.49 -42.95
CA PRO A 548 -11.61 -21.50 -41.95
C PRO A 548 -11.16 -20.06 -41.63
N LEU A 549 -10.72 -19.83 -40.39
CA LEU A 549 -10.11 -18.55 -40.01
C LEU A 549 -8.66 -18.53 -40.51
N LEU A 550 -8.35 -17.58 -41.40
CA LEU A 550 -7.01 -17.33 -41.94
C LEU A 550 -6.27 -18.62 -42.38
N PRO A 551 -6.80 -19.36 -43.38
CA PRO A 551 -6.10 -20.55 -43.89
C PRO A 551 -4.71 -20.18 -44.43
N GLY A 552 -3.74 -21.07 -44.21
CA GLY A 552 -2.33 -20.81 -44.52
C GLY A 552 -1.54 -20.08 -43.44
N TYR A 553 -2.17 -19.63 -42.34
CA TYR A 553 -1.47 -19.03 -41.20
C TYR A 553 -1.15 -20.05 -40.09
N PRO A 554 -0.08 -19.84 -39.29
CA PRO A 554 0.28 -20.68 -38.15
C PRO A 554 -0.85 -20.85 -37.13
N ALA A 555 -0.93 -22.01 -36.49
CA ALA A 555 -1.93 -22.29 -35.46
C ALA A 555 -1.75 -21.40 -34.21
N TRP A 556 -0.52 -21.03 -33.84
CA TRP A 556 -0.29 -20.04 -32.77
C TRP A 556 -0.86 -18.66 -33.13
N TYR A 557 -0.63 -18.17 -34.34
CA TYR A 557 -1.08 -16.85 -34.80
C TYR A 557 -2.61 -16.80 -34.96
N ARG A 558 -3.22 -17.85 -35.51
CA ARG A 558 -4.69 -17.97 -35.62
C ARG A 558 -5.41 -17.96 -34.28
N LYS A 559 -4.77 -18.35 -33.17
CA LYS A 559 -5.31 -18.24 -31.80
C LYS A 559 -5.34 -16.80 -31.27
N LEU A 560 -4.70 -15.84 -31.95
CA LEU A 560 -4.68 -14.42 -31.58
C LEU A 560 -5.71 -13.58 -32.36
N CYS A 561 -6.32 -14.16 -33.39
CA CYS A 561 -7.19 -13.45 -34.32
C CYS A 561 -8.67 -13.70 -33.98
N GLN A 562 -9.45 -12.63 -33.86
CA GLN A 562 -10.89 -12.74 -33.61
C GLN A 562 -11.60 -13.47 -34.77
N LYS A 563 -12.53 -14.37 -34.44
CA LYS A 563 -13.39 -15.03 -35.44
C LYS A 563 -14.39 -14.05 -36.02
N ILE A 564 -14.61 -14.10 -37.34
CA ILE A 564 -15.64 -13.31 -38.03
C ILE A 564 -17.02 -13.60 -37.39
N PRO A 565 -17.74 -12.59 -36.88
CA PRO A 565 -19.08 -12.75 -36.34
C PRO A 565 -20.06 -13.33 -37.36
N LYS A 566 -21.02 -14.15 -36.91
CA LYS A 566 -22.11 -14.65 -37.78
C LYS A 566 -23.20 -13.62 -38.07
N ASP A 567 -23.26 -12.58 -37.24
CA ASP A 567 -24.24 -11.49 -37.28
C ASP A 567 -23.64 -10.30 -38.04
N LEU A 568 -24.31 -9.88 -39.13
CA LEU A 568 -23.86 -8.79 -40.00
C LEU A 568 -23.80 -7.45 -39.26
N ASN A 569 -24.63 -7.25 -38.23
CA ASN A 569 -24.62 -6.02 -37.43
C ASN A 569 -23.35 -5.87 -36.58
N LYS A 570 -22.64 -6.98 -36.29
CA LYS A 570 -21.38 -7.00 -35.53
C LYS A 570 -20.14 -7.01 -36.42
N LEU A 571 -20.31 -6.94 -37.75
CA LEU A 571 -19.21 -6.96 -38.70
C LEU A 571 -18.38 -5.67 -38.68
N SER A 572 -18.96 -4.57 -38.21
CA SER A 572 -18.32 -3.25 -38.02
C SER A 572 -17.27 -3.23 -36.89
N GLU A 573 -17.40 -4.12 -35.90
CA GLU A 573 -16.50 -4.24 -34.75
C GLU A 573 -15.34 -5.22 -35.00
N TRP A 574 -15.42 -6.03 -36.06
CA TRP A 574 -14.42 -7.05 -36.38
C TRP A 574 -13.28 -6.46 -37.21
N SER A 575 -12.04 -6.74 -36.80
CA SER A 575 -10.82 -6.36 -37.54
C SER A 575 -9.97 -7.58 -37.91
N PRO A 576 -9.38 -7.62 -39.13
CA PRO A 576 -8.43 -8.65 -39.51
C PRO A 576 -7.09 -8.43 -38.80
N GLY A 577 -6.51 -9.50 -38.24
CA GLY A 577 -5.23 -9.49 -37.55
C GLY A 577 -5.32 -10.01 -36.10
N PRO A 578 -4.20 -9.99 -35.35
CA PRO A 578 -4.09 -10.57 -34.02
C PRO A 578 -4.66 -9.62 -32.94
N SER A 579 -5.98 -9.40 -32.96
CA SER A 579 -6.71 -8.47 -32.09
C SER A 579 -6.92 -8.95 -30.65
N GLU A 580 -6.85 -10.26 -30.38
CA GLU A 580 -7.03 -10.85 -29.05
C GLU A 580 -5.71 -10.92 -28.24
N ILE A 581 -4.61 -10.35 -28.76
CA ILE A 581 -3.30 -10.37 -28.09
C ILE A 581 -3.26 -9.51 -26.82
N SER A 582 -2.50 -9.94 -25.80
CA SER A 582 -2.25 -9.13 -24.59
C SER A 582 -0.95 -9.52 -23.88
N THR A 583 -0.44 -8.63 -23.02
CA THR A 583 0.72 -8.89 -22.14
C THR A 583 0.49 -10.02 -21.12
N GLY A 584 -0.74 -10.52 -20.99
CA GLY A 584 -1.08 -11.68 -20.16
C GLY A 584 -0.76 -13.03 -20.81
N MET A 585 -0.60 -13.08 -22.13
CA MET A 585 -0.47 -14.33 -22.89
C MET A 585 0.95 -14.89 -22.88
N GLN A 586 1.08 -16.22 -22.92
CA GLN A 586 2.38 -16.91 -22.92
C GLN A 586 3.24 -16.59 -24.15
N ILE A 587 2.63 -16.20 -25.28
CA ILE A 587 3.36 -15.83 -26.49
C ILE A 587 3.97 -14.42 -26.41
N ALA A 588 3.44 -13.53 -25.56
CA ALA A 588 3.87 -12.12 -25.54
C ALA A 588 5.34 -11.91 -25.13
N PRO A 589 5.90 -12.60 -24.11
CA PRO A 589 7.33 -12.51 -23.80
C PRO A 589 8.25 -13.02 -24.93
N LYS A 590 7.79 -13.99 -25.73
CA LYS A 590 8.51 -14.50 -26.90
C LYS A 590 8.51 -13.50 -28.05
N LEU A 591 7.35 -12.88 -28.34
CA LEU A 591 7.21 -11.83 -29.38
C LEU A 591 7.95 -10.53 -29.06
N LEU A 592 8.28 -10.29 -27.79
CA LEU A 592 9.11 -9.17 -27.35
C LEU A 592 10.60 -9.53 -27.24
N SER A 593 10.97 -10.75 -27.64
CA SER A 593 12.34 -11.29 -27.61
C SER A 593 13.02 -11.08 -26.25
N LEU A 594 12.31 -11.35 -25.14
CA LEU A 594 12.81 -11.01 -23.80
C LEU A 594 13.96 -11.93 -23.35
N CYS A 595 14.92 -11.33 -22.65
CA CYS A 595 16.08 -11.98 -22.04
C CYS A 595 16.08 -11.81 -20.51
N TRP A 596 16.66 -12.78 -19.81
CA TRP A 596 17.02 -12.69 -18.39
C TRP A 596 18.54 -12.80 -18.25
N GLU A 597 19.17 -11.79 -17.65
CA GLU A 597 20.63 -11.65 -17.54
C GLU A 597 21.35 -11.84 -18.89
N GLY A 598 20.72 -11.37 -19.98
CA GLY A 598 21.19 -11.51 -21.37
C GLY A 598 20.73 -12.78 -22.11
N TYR A 599 20.32 -13.82 -21.38
CA TYR A 599 19.93 -15.12 -21.96
C TYR A 599 18.45 -15.16 -22.40
N PRO A 600 18.11 -15.74 -23.56
CA PRO A 600 16.73 -15.82 -24.06
C PRO A 600 15.77 -16.54 -23.10
N LEU A 601 14.57 -15.97 -22.90
CA LEU A 601 13.49 -16.60 -22.14
C LEU A 601 12.81 -17.73 -22.94
N HIS A 602 12.54 -18.85 -22.26
CA HIS A 602 11.79 -19.99 -22.78
C HIS A 602 10.77 -20.50 -21.75
N TYR A 603 9.64 -21.04 -22.22
CA TYR A 603 8.54 -21.52 -21.38
C TYR A 603 8.40 -23.04 -21.48
N SER A 604 8.52 -23.75 -20.35
CA SER A 604 8.26 -25.19 -20.28
C SER A 604 7.01 -25.48 -19.47
N ARG A 605 6.13 -26.36 -19.97
CA ARG A 605 4.83 -26.69 -19.33
C ARG A 605 4.97 -27.19 -17.88
N GLU A 606 6.05 -27.92 -17.60
CA GLU A 606 6.34 -28.51 -16.29
C GLU A 606 6.92 -27.46 -15.32
N HIS A 607 7.93 -26.72 -15.76
CA HIS A 607 8.74 -25.86 -14.90
C HIS A 607 8.32 -24.37 -14.88
N GLY A 608 7.49 -23.94 -15.84
CA GLY A 608 7.14 -22.54 -16.08
C GLY A 608 8.20 -21.82 -16.91
N TRP A 609 8.32 -20.51 -16.71
CA TRP A 609 9.33 -19.68 -17.38
C TRP A 609 10.74 -19.89 -16.82
N GLY A 610 11.69 -19.98 -17.74
CA GLY A 610 13.13 -19.99 -17.49
C GLY A 610 13.90 -19.31 -18.62
N PHE A 611 15.22 -19.44 -18.62
CA PHE A 611 16.12 -18.96 -19.67
C PHE A 611 17.11 -20.04 -20.10
N LEU A 612 17.60 -19.91 -21.33
CA LEU A 612 18.47 -20.89 -22.00
C LEU A 612 19.94 -20.52 -21.86
N VAL A 613 20.76 -21.43 -21.31
CA VAL A 613 22.23 -21.26 -21.21
C VAL A 613 22.93 -22.35 -22.01
N PRO A 614 23.68 -22.03 -23.09
CA PRO A 614 24.39 -23.03 -23.89
C PRO A 614 25.62 -23.58 -23.15
N PHE A 615 25.90 -24.86 -23.33
CA PHE A 615 27.11 -25.52 -22.82
C PHE A 615 27.87 -26.37 -23.86
N ARG A 616 27.28 -26.63 -25.04
CA ARG A 616 27.97 -27.17 -26.22
C ARG A 616 27.67 -26.33 -27.47
N VAL A 617 28.57 -26.42 -28.46
CA VAL A 617 28.45 -25.72 -29.75
C VAL A 617 27.59 -26.50 -30.76
N ARG A 618 27.47 -27.83 -30.59
CA ARG A 618 26.66 -28.72 -31.43
C ARG A 618 25.88 -29.71 -30.57
N SER A 619 24.73 -30.17 -31.07
CA SER A 619 24.01 -31.31 -30.50
C SER A 619 24.64 -32.63 -30.94
N SER A 620 24.46 -33.67 -30.14
CA SER A 620 24.86 -35.05 -30.39
C SER A 620 23.83 -35.85 -31.22
N ASN A 621 22.62 -35.31 -31.42
CA ASN A 621 21.47 -36.03 -31.99
C ASN A 621 21.03 -35.49 -33.36
N GLU A 622 21.90 -35.52 -34.37
CA GLU A 622 21.55 -35.10 -35.75
C GLU A 622 20.58 -36.07 -36.47
N GLU A 623 20.40 -37.30 -35.98
CA GLU A 623 19.65 -38.36 -36.68
C GLU A 623 18.11 -38.30 -36.54
N ASN A 624 17.55 -37.49 -35.64
CA ASN A 624 16.10 -37.41 -35.38
C ASN A 624 15.47 -36.09 -35.88
N LEU A 625 15.37 -35.94 -37.20
CA LEU A 625 14.79 -34.79 -37.93
C LEU A 625 13.29 -34.49 -37.67
N SER A 626 12.63 -35.19 -36.74
CA SER A 626 11.17 -35.15 -36.53
C SER A 626 10.70 -34.21 -35.41
N LEU A 627 11.60 -33.66 -34.60
CA LEU A 627 11.30 -32.74 -33.51
C LEU A 627 11.92 -31.35 -33.77
N PRO A 628 11.26 -30.26 -33.33
CA PRO A 628 11.88 -28.93 -33.37
C PRO A 628 13.09 -28.90 -32.43
N HIS A 629 14.20 -28.35 -32.90
CA HIS A 629 15.49 -28.34 -32.21
C HIS A 629 15.86 -26.92 -31.75
N VAL A 630 16.56 -26.79 -30.62
CA VAL A 630 17.10 -25.51 -30.15
C VAL A 630 18.07 -24.93 -31.19
N PRO A 631 17.93 -23.65 -31.59
CA PRO A 631 18.85 -23.00 -32.55
C PRO A 631 20.23 -22.71 -31.92
N ILE A 632 21.04 -23.75 -31.72
CA ILE A 632 22.25 -23.68 -30.90
C ILE A 632 23.32 -22.75 -31.47
N GLU A 633 23.47 -22.67 -32.80
CA GLU A 633 24.47 -21.82 -33.44
C GLU A 633 24.20 -20.33 -33.17
N GLU A 634 22.94 -19.90 -33.32
CA GLU A 634 22.52 -18.51 -33.05
C GLU A 634 22.50 -18.23 -31.54
N LEU A 635 22.20 -19.23 -30.70
CA LEU A 635 22.27 -19.10 -29.24
C LEU A 635 23.72 -18.88 -28.76
N VAL A 636 24.69 -19.62 -29.32
CA VAL A 636 26.12 -19.49 -28.99
C VAL A 636 26.71 -18.21 -29.56
N ARG A 637 26.29 -17.80 -30.76
CA ARG A 637 26.66 -16.50 -31.36
C ARG A 637 26.24 -15.33 -30.46
N ARG A 638 25.04 -15.41 -29.89
CA ARG A 638 24.45 -14.39 -29.03
C ARG A 638 24.96 -14.43 -27.58
N CYS A 639 25.14 -15.63 -27.05
CA CYS A 639 25.54 -15.90 -25.67
C CYS A 639 26.78 -16.81 -25.68
N PRO A 640 28.00 -16.25 -25.86
CA PRO A 640 29.20 -17.04 -26.03
C PRO A 640 29.45 -17.96 -24.84
N ILE A 641 29.75 -19.23 -25.13
CA ILE A 641 30.04 -20.24 -24.11
C ILE A 641 31.30 -19.80 -23.34
N PRO A 642 31.26 -19.73 -21.99
CA PRO A 642 32.45 -19.46 -21.18
C PRO A 642 33.56 -20.46 -21.50
N LYS A 643 34.81 -19.99 -21.68
CA LYS A 643 35.95 -20.84 -22.11
C LYS A 643 36.10 -22.14 -21.32
N PHE A 644 35.89 -22.10 -20.01
CA PHE A 644 35.97 -23.26 -19.13
C PHE A 644 34.92 -24.35 -19.38
N LEU A 645 33.84 -24.07 -20.12
CA LEU A 645 32.87 -25.08 -20.58
C LEU A 645 33.29 -25.72 -21.92
N GLN A 646 34.04 -24.96 -22.72
CA GLN A 646 34.50 -25.35 -24.05
C GLN A 646 35.52 -26.50 -23.98
N ASP A 647 36.40 -26.49 -22.97
CA ASP A 647 37.45 -27.50 -22.76
C ASP A 647 36.93 -28.88 -22.28
N TYR A 648 35.71 -28.95 -21.74
CA TYR A 648 35.09 -30.20 -21.27
C TYR A 648 34.14 -30.81 -22.32
N ALA A 649 33.73 -30.02 -23.32
CA ALA A 649 32.86 -30.49 -24.40
C ALA A 649 33.58 -31.40 -25.42
N THR A 650 34.92 -31.50 -25.36
CA THR A 650 35.76 -32.19 -26.36
C THR A 650 36.31 -33.55 -25.92
N LYS A 651 36.10 -33.99 -24.67
CA LYS A 651 36.48 -35.32 -24.19
C LYS A 651 35.23 -36.12 -23.79
N ASN A 652 35.05 -37.29 -24.40
CA ASN A 652 33.88 -38.18 -24.25
C ASN A 652 33.77 -38.90 -22.89
N GLU A 653 34.23 -38.29 -21.80
CA GLU A 653 34.12 -38.85 -20.44
C GLU A 653 33.60 -37.78 -19.46
N THR A 654 32.29 -37.54 -19.53
CA THR A 654 31.58 -36.52 -18.75
C THR A 654 31.61 -36.74 -17.23
N GLU A 655 32.07 -37.91 -16.76
CA GLU A 655 32.32 -38.19 -15.33
C GLU A 655 33.81 -38.30 -14.97
N TYR A 656 34.66 -38.83 -15.85
CA TYR A 656 36.08 -39.06 -15.54
C TYR A 656 36.92 -37.77 -15.63
N ALA A 657 36.58 -36.86 -16.55
CA ALA A 657 37.22 -35.55 -16.65
C ALA A 657 37.05 -34.70 -15.37
N PHE A 658 35.94 -34.88 -14.63
CA PHE A 658 35.72 -34.22 -13.33
C PHE A 658 36.60 -34.80 -12.20
N GLY A 659 37.10 -36.02 -12.33
CA GLY A 659 37.89 -36.68 -11.29
C GLY A 659 39.33 -36.14 -11.18
N ILE A 660 40.01 -35.96 -12.31
CA ILE A 660 41.44 -35.59 -12.34
C ILE A 660 41.65 -34.08 -12.16
N LEU A 661 40.74 -33.27 -12.68
CA LEU A 661 40.79 -31.81 -12.54
C LEU A 661 40.71 -31.32 -11.08
N ASN A 662 40.23 -32.19 -10.19
CA ASN A 662 40.15 -31.99 -8.74
C ASN A 662 41.50 -32.14 -8.02
N LYS A 663 42.59 -32.51 -8.71
CA LYS A 663 43.96 -32.54 -8.13
C LYS A 663 44.78 -31.30 -8.47
N ASP A 664 44.88 -30.92 -9.74
CA ASP A 664 45.86 -29.90 -10.15
C ASP A 664 45.40 -28.45 -9.91
N LEU A 665 44.09 -28.18 -9.85
CA LEU A 665 43.60 -26.84 -9.48
C LEU A 665 43.80 -26.49 -8.00
N ASN A 666 44.09 -27.48 -7.14
CA ASN A 666 44.42 -27.24 -5.73
C ASN A 666 45.86 -26.71 -5.52
N ALA A 667 46.71 -26.70 -6.56
CA ALA A 667 48.12 -26.34 -6.42
C ALA A 667 48.42 -24.83 -6.49
N ASN A 668 47.66 -24.03 -7.27
CA ASN A 668 48.16 -22.74 -7.78
C ASN A 668 47.35 -21.46 -7.43
N PHE A 669 46.34 -21.53 -6.56
CA PHE A 669 45.76 -20.31 -5.94
C PHE A 669 45.54 -20.48 -4.43
N GLY A 670 46.62 -20.27 -3.67
CA GLY A 670 46.55 -20.12 -2.21
C GLY A 670 45.84 -18.82 -1.79
N LYS A 671 45.29 -18.70 -0.57
CA LYS A 671 45.16 -19.66 0.53
C LYS A 671 43.89 -19.32 1.32
N ARG A 672 42.98 -20.29 1.51
CA ARG A 672 42.13 -20.34 2.72
C ARG A 672 41.51 -21.72 2.96
N GLU A 673 42.37 -22.72 3.13
CA GLU A 673 41.97 -23.99 3.74
C GLU A 673 42.19 -23.97 5.25
N PHE A 674 41.11 -23.90 6.01
CA PHE A 674 41.03 -24.62 7.28
C PHE A 674 39.55 -24.96 7.54
N TYR A 675 39.25 -26.26 7.43
CA TYR A 675 37.95 -26.90 7.65
C TYR A 675 36.80 -26.61 6.68
N ALA A 676 36.70 -27.48 5.67
CA ALA A 676 35.40 -27.95 5.21
C ALA A 676 34.73 -28.82 6.30
N LYS A 677 33.41 -28.64 6.50
CA LYS A 677 32.48 -29.77 6.65
C LYS A 677 31.01 -29.36 6.43
N ALA A 678 30.33 -30.19 5.63
CA ALA A 678 28.87 -30.39 5.57
C ALA A 678 27.93 -29.18 5.30
N ALA A 679 27.64 -28.94 4.02
CA ALA A 679 26.28 -28.66 3.56
C ALA A 679 26.05 -29.33 2.18
N LYS A 680 24.84 -29.83 1.92
CA LYS A 680 24.54 -30.71 0.77
C LYS A 680 24.53 -29.96 -0.57
N LYS A 681 24.89 -30.69 -1.64
CA LYS A 681 25.14 -30.23 -3.02
C LYS A 681 24.03 -29.34 -3.59
N ASP A 682 24.40 -28.13 -4.02
CA ASP A 682 23.75 -27.47 -5.14
C ASP A 682 24.18 -28.19 -6.43
N ARG A 683 23.23 -28.68 -7.24
CA ARG A 683 23.53 -29.52 -8.43
C ARG A 683 24.01 -28.72 -9.65
N THR A 684 24.33 -27.44 -9.46
CA THR A 684 24.90 -26.55 -10.49
C THR A 684 26.43 -26.50 -10.50
N ASN A 685 27.12 -27.10 -9.51
CA ASN A 685 28.58 -27.09 -9.37
C ASN A 685 29.26 -25.70 -9.55
N GLY A 686 28.53 -24.60 -9.31
CA GLY A 686 29.05 -23.23 -9.42
C GLY A 686 29.22 -22.70 -10.86
N LEU A 687 28.72 -23.41 -11.89
CA LEU A 687 28.85 -23.05 -13.31
C LEU A 687 28.21 -21.71 -13.68
N TYR A 688 27.15 -21.33 -12.95
CA TYR A 688 26.40 -20.09 -13.14
C TYR A 688 26.20 -19.42 -11.78
N LYS A 689 26.59 -18.14 -11.69
CA LYS A 689 26.57 -17.35 -10.44
C LYS A 689 25.38 -16.36 -10.35
N GLY A 690 24.49 -16.35 -11.34
CA GLY A 690 23.35 -15.43 -11.39
C GLY A 690 22.12 -15.94 -10.63
N SER A 691 20.98 -15.28 -10.85
CA SER A 691 19.77 -15.43 -10.01
C SER A 691 18.85 -16.62 -10.31
N GLY A 692 19.05 -17.32 -11.45
CA GLY A 692 18.23 -18.46 -11.87
C GLY A 692 18.33 -19.72 -11.01
N VAL A 693 17.31 -20.59 -11.10
CA VAL A 693 17.20 -21.85 -10.33
C VAL A 693 17.22 -23.05 -11.28
N TRP A 694 18.20 -23.95 -11.11
CA TRP A 694 18.29 -25.18 -11.91
C TRP A 694 17.11 -26.13 -11.67
N CYS A 695 16.47 -26.57 -12.75
CA CYS A 695 15.32 -27.49 -12.71
C CYS A 695 15.63 -28.91 -13.20
N GLY A 696 16.88 -29.23 -13.52
CA GLY A 696 17.29 -30.57 -13.95
C GLY A 696 16.98 -30.91 -15.41
N LYS A 697 16.62 -29.92 -16.24
CA LYS A 697 16.22 -30.13 -17.63
C LYS A 697 17.27 -29.63 -18.62
N ILE A 698 17.93 -30.57 -19.28
CA ILE A 698 18.78 -30.33 -20.44
C ILE A 698 17.88 -30.39 -21.68
N LEU A 699 18.02 -29.42 -22.57
CA LEU A 699 17.38 -29.43 -23.89
C LEU A 699 18.45 -29.78 -24.93
N ASP A 700 18.13 -30.73 -25.81
CA ASP A 700 18.90 -31.09 -27.00
C ASP A 700 20.39 -31.45 -26.78
N ASP A 701 20.72 -31.88 -25.56
CA ASP A 701 22.09 -32.20 -25.09
C ASP A 701 23.11 -31.06 -25.33
N CYS A 702 22.61 -29.82 -25.41
CA CYS A 702 23.39 -28.64 -25.79
C CYS A 702 23.14 -27.40 -24.91
N CYS A 703 21.97 -27.27 -24.26
CA CYS A 703 21.68 -26.15 -23.36
C CYS A 703 20.91 -26.53 -22.08
N PHE A 704 21.13 -25.73 -21.04
CA PHE A 704 20.47 -25.83 -19.73
C PHE A 704 19.27 -24.89 -19.66
N LEU A 705 18.13 -25.38 -19.14
CA LEU A 705 16.99 -24.55 -18.74
C LEU A 705 17.09 -24.15 -17.25
N LEU A 706 17.26 -22.86 -16.97
CA LEU A 706 17.25 -22.30 -15.61
C LEU A 706 15.92 -21.60 -15.35
N LYS A 707 15.15 -22.02 -14.33
CA LYS A 707 13.89 -21.36 -13.94
C LYS A 707 14.13 -19.93 -13.44
N LEU A 708 13.19 -19.04 -13.73
CA LEU A 708 13.15 -17.71 -13.13
C LEU A 708 12.92 -17.77 -11.61
N PRO A 709 13.56 -16.90 -10.81
CA PRO A 709 13.40 -16.87 -9.36
C PRO A 709 12.01 -16.38 -8.96
N HIS A 710 11.30 -17.16 -8.15
CA HIS A 710 9.95 -16.83 -7.68
C HIS A 710 9.97 -16.24 -6.25
N LYS A 711 9.29 -15.10 -6.05
CA LYS A 711 9.27 -14.34 -4.77
C LYS A 711 8.94 -15.17 -3.52
N ASN A 712 7.99 -16.11 -3.64
CA ASN A 712 7.52 -16.93 -2.51
C ASN A 712 8.35 -18.23 -2.32
N GLY A 713 9.50 -18.38 -2.99
CA GLY A 713 10.41 -19.52 -2.82
C GLY A 713 10.74 -20.29 -4.10
N LYS A 714 11.90 -20.98 -4.10
CA LYS A 714 12.51 -21.64 -5.27
C LYS A 714 11.70 -22.78 -5.90
N SER A 715 10.80 -23.41 -5.13
CA SER A 715 9.96 -24.52 -5.59
C SER A 715 8.89 -24.08 -6.59
N LEU A 716 8.33 -22.88 -6.41
CA LEU A 716 7.24 -22.36 -7.22
C LEU A 716 7.68 -22.00 -8.65
N ARG A 717 6.73 -21.91 -9.57
CA ARG A 717 6.97 -21.60 -10.99
C ARG A 717 6.49 -20.19 -11.34
N VAL A 718 7.24 -19.49 -12.19
CA VAL A 718 6.81 -18.20 -12.74
C VAL A 718 5.85 -18.46 -13.89
N GLY A 719 4.65 -17.87 -13.82
CA GLY A 719 3.60 -18.02 -14.83
C GLY A 719 3.65 -16.97 -15.95
N ASN A 720 4.03 -15.72 -15.62
CA ASN A 720 4.19 -14.64 -16.58
C ASN A 720 5.37 -13.72 -16.16
N PRO A 721 6.43 -13.56 -16.98
CA PRO A 721 7.58 -12.71 -16.69
C PRO A 721 7.27 -11.20 -16.84
N LEU A 722 6.13 -10.82 -17.42
CA LEU A 722 5.59 -9.45 -17.45
C LEU A 722 4.63 -9.17 -16.28
N SER A 723 4.57 -10.07 -15.28
CA SER A 723 3.76 -9.84 -14.07
C SER A 723 4.41 -8.81 -13.14
N ARG A 724 3.58 -8.22 -12.26
CA ARG A 724 3.92 -7.08 -11.38
C ARG A 724 5.26 -7.25 -10.64
N ASP A 725 5.57 -8.45 -10.19
CA ASP A 725 6.76 -8.73 -9.37
C ASP A 725 8.08 -8.67 -10.17
N PHE A 726 8.03 -8.75 -11.50
CA PHE A 726 9.19 -8.71 -12.41
C PHE A 726 9.36 -7.37 -13.13
N LEU A 727 8.34 -6.49 -13.14
CA LEU A 727 8.41 -5.20 -13.84
C LEU A 727 9.56 -4.29 -13.36
N ASN A 728 9.95 -4.38 -12.08
CA ASN A 728 11.11 -3.65 -11.54
C ASN A 728 12.46 -4.24 -12.00
N LYS A 729 12.51 -5.52 -12.38
CA LYS A 729 13.73 -6.16 -12.89
C LYS A 729 14.12 -5.68 -14.28
N PHE A 730 13.23 -4.97 -14.98
CA PHE A 730 13.55 -4.24 -16.20
C PHE A 730 14.43 -3.01 -15.94
N SER A 731 14.09 -2.19 -14.93
CA SER A 731 14.92 -1.03 -14.55
C SER A 731 16.27 -1.41 -13.92
N GLU A 732 16.41 -2.65 -13.45
CA GLU A 732 17.69 -3.21 -12.98
C GLU A 732 18.55 -3.82 -14.11
N ASN A 733 18.09 -3.74 -15.37
CA ASN A 733 18.68 -4.41 -16.55
C ASN A 733 18.79 -5.96 -16.43
N VAL A 734 18.10 -6.58 -15.47
CA VAL A 734 18.07 -8.04 -15.27
C VAL A 734 17.11 -8.70 -16.25
N LEU A 735 15.95 -8.09 -16.52
CA LEU A 735 15.03 -8.47 -17.59
C LEU A 735 15.19 -7.43 -18.72
N SER A 736 15.63 -7.83 -19.90
CA SER A 736 15.83 -6.91 -21.04
C SER A 736 15.09 -7.40 -22.29
N SER A 737 15.05 -6.59 -23.35
CA SER A 737 14.88 -7.17 -24.69
C SER A 737 16.22 -7.72 -25.18
N GLY A 738 16.17 -8.74 -26.02
CA GLY A 738 17.35 -9.29 -26.67
C GLY A 738 17.76 -8.53 -27.94
N GLU A 739 16.84 -7.80 -28.56
CA GLU A 739 17.11 -7.01 -29.76
C GLU A 739 17.38 -5.56 -29.37
N ASP A 740 18.59 -5.04 -29.60
CA ASP A 740 18.95 -3.66 -29.24
C ASP A 740 18.12 -2.61 -30.01
N GLU A 741 17.58 -2.98 -31.18
CA GLU A 741 16.65 -2.15 -31.97
C GLU A 741 15.19 -2.20 -31.46
N ASN A 742 14.86 -3.07 -30.51
CA ASN A 742 13.48 -3.37 -30.09
C ASN A 742 12.90 -2.37 -29.07
N THR A 743 12.67 -1.16 -29.57
CA THR A 743 11.92 -0.10 -28.87
C THR A 743 10.52 -0.54 -28.42
N ALA A 744 9.89 -1.50 -29.10
CA ALA A 744 8.55 -1.98 -28.78
C ALA A 744 8.50 -2.74 -27.44
N ALA A 745 9.50 -3.57 -27.12
CA ALA A 745 9.56 -4.28 -25.84
C ALA A 745 9.68 -3.31 -24.65
N ALA A 746 10.57 -2.32 -24.74
CA ALA A 746 10.70 -1.27 -23.74
C ALA A 746 9.39 -0.47 -23.57
N ARG A 747 8.71 -0.13 -24.67
CA ARG A 747 7.44 0.62 -24.63
C ARG A 747 6.30 -0.21 -24.03
N VAL A 748 6.13 -1.47 -24.41
CA VAL A 748 5.09 -2.36 -23.83
C VAL A 748 5.31 -2.58 -22.33
N ILE A 749 6.57 -2.68 -21.88
CA ILE A 749 6.89 -2.81 -20.44
C ILE A 749 6.64 -1.50 -19.68
N SER A 750 6.97 -0.34 -20.27
CA SER A 750 6.62 0.99 -19.74
C SER A 750 5.10 1.12 -19.57
N ILE A 751 4.32 0.76 -20.59
CA ILE A 751 2.85 0.74 -20.54
C ILE A 751 2.35 -0.21 -19.44
N ALA A 752 2.88 -1.44 -19.36
CA ALA A 752 2.48 -2.39 -18.33
C ALA A 752 2.76 -1.88 -16.89
N ARG A 753 3.83 -1.10 -16.68
CA ARG A 753 4.12 -0.39 -15.43
C ARG A 753 3.09 0.70 -15.15
N MET A 754 2.75 1.53 -16.15
CA MET A 754 1.76 2.61 -16.06
C MET A 754 0.35 2.10 -15.73
N MET A 755 -0.08 1.03 -16.38
CA MET A 755 -1.39 0.39 -16.20
C MET A 755 -1.52 -0.39 -14.88
N SER A 756 -0.40 -0.77 -14.25
CA SER A 756 -0.40 -1.71 -13.11
C SER A 756 -1.15 -1.18 -11.89
N TYR A 757 -1.07 0.12 -11.60
CA TYR A 757 -1.79 0.69 -10.45
C TYR A 757 -3.30 0.72 -10.69
N TRP A 758 -3.74 1.29 -11.81
CA TRP A 758 -5.16 1.40 -12.14
C TRP A 758 -5.83 0.03 -12.20
N ARG A 759 -5.26 -0.94 -12.93
CA ARG A 759 -5.80 -2.31 -13.05
C ARG A 759 -6.10 -3.00 -11.71
N ASN A 760 -5.32 -2.71 -10.66
CA ASN A 760 -5.49 -3.35 -9.35
C ASN A 760 -6.46 -2.61 -8.42
N ASN A 761 -6.74 -1.32 -8.67
CA ASN A 761 -7.50 -0.47 -7.77
C ASN A 761 -8.81 0.07 -8.39
N ARG A 762 -8.93 0.06 -9.72
CA ARG A 762 -10.06 0.59 -10.50
C ARG A 762 -11.41 0.20 -9.90
N ASP A 763 -11.67 -1.08 -9.72
CA ASP A 763 -12.98 -1.57 -9.26
C ASP A 763 -13.30 -1.12 -7.82
N ARG A 764 -12.27 -0.92 -6.97
CA ARG A 764 -12.43 -0.37 -5.61
C ARG A 764 -12.68 1.13 -5.60
N ILE A 765 -12.09 1.85 -6.55
CA ILE A 765 -12.25 3.30 -6.73
C ILE A 765 -13.64 3.61 -7.32
N ILE A 766 -14.03 2.90 -8.37
CA ILE A 766 -15.36 3.04 -9.01
C ILE A 766 -16.47 2.59 -8.06
N GLY A 767 -16.24 1.54 -7.25
CA GLY A 767 -17.19 1.05 -6.26
C GLY A 767 -17.35 1.91 -4.99
N GLN A 768 -16.76 3.11 -4.91
CA GLN A 768 -16.96 4.01 -3.77
C GLN A 768 -18.37 4.61 -3.78
N LEU A 769 -19.03 4.63 -2.61
CA LEU A 769 -20.35 5.25 -2.43
C LEU A 769 -20.22 6.77 -2.31
N VAL A 770 -20.29 7.45 -3.46
CA VAL A 770 -20.31 8.91 -3.55
C VAL A 770 -21.73 9.43 -3.47
N VAL A 771 -21.99 10.34 -2.53
CA VAL A 771 -23.31 10.95 -2.33
C VAL A 771 -23.20 12.45 -2.57
N TRP A 772 -24.11 12.98 -3.39
CA TRP A 772 -24.10 14.37 -3.85
C TRP A 772 -25.07 15.21 -3.00
N LEU A 773 -24.60 16.39 -2.60
CA LEU A 773 -25.38 17.33 -1.79
C LEU A 773 -26.19 18.27 -2.68
N THR A 774 -27.42 18.59 -2.28
CA THR A 774 -28.26 19.58 -2.97
C THR A 774 -27.92 21.00 -2.51
N SER A 775 -28.29 22.02 -3.30
CA SER A 775 -27.96 23.42 -2.99
C SER A 775 -28.44 23.86 -1.59
N GLU A 776 -29.61 23.39 -1.17
CA GLU A 776 -30.19 23.66 0.16
C GLU A 776 -29.37 23.07 1.33
N GLN A 777 -28.57 22.04 1.06
CA GLN A 777 -27.74 21.33 2.04
C GLN A 777 -26.31 21.90 2.13
N LEU A 778 -25.94 22.78 1.19
CA LEU A 778 -24.65 23.45 1.14
C LEU A 778 -24.74 24.80 1.86
N SER A 779 -23.66 25.21 2.54
CA SER A 779 -23.61 26.52 3.19
C SER A 779 -23.65 27.65 2.14
N PRO A 780 -24.14 28.86 2.47
CA PRO A 780 -24.23 29.97 1.52
C PRO A 780 -22.90 30.33 0.85
N GLN A 781 -21.78 30.14 1.54
CA GLN A 781 -20.43 30.33 1.01
C GLN A 781 -20.07 29.34 -0.11
N VAL A 782 -20.58 28.11 -0.04
CA VAL A 782 -20.38 27.05 -1.05
C VAL A 782 -21.36 27.19 -2.21
N GLN A 783 -22.55 27.76 -1.98
CA GLN A 783 -23.57 28.03 -3.01
C GLN A 783 -23.14 29.06 -4.07
N CYS A 784 -22.07 29.84 -3.83
CA CYS A 784 -21.61 30.89 -4.75
C CYS A 784 -21.27 30.39 -6.17
N GLU A 785 -20.82 29.14 -6.33
CA GLU A 785 -20.61 28.52 -7.65
C GLU A 785 -21.90 27.82 -8.13
N GLN A 786 -22.86 28.60 -8.65
CA GLN A 786 -24.23 28.18 -8.99
C GLN A 786 -24.40 27.01 -10.00
N ASN A 787 -23.33 26.34 -10.43
CA ASN A 787 -23.37 25.16 -11.30
C ASN A 787 -22.32 24.07 -10.95
N TYR A 788 -21.61 24.18 -9.82
CA TYR A 788 -20.61 23.19 -9.42
C TYR A 788 -21.19 22.16 -8.44
N GLN A 789 -20.84 20.88 -8.61
CA GLN A 789 -21.42 19.79 -7.84
C GLN A 789 -20.45 19.34 -6.74
N TYR A 790 -20.95 19.30 -5.51
CA TYR A 790 -20.24 18.85 -4.32
C TYR A 790 -20.89 17.59 -3.74
N GLY A 791 -20.07 16.75 -3.13
CA GLY A 791 -20.49 15.51 -2.50
C GLY A 791 -19.47 15.05 -1.48
N ALA A 792 -19.70 13.86 -0.94
CA ALA A 792 -18.76 13.25 -0.01
C ALA A 792 -18.73 11.73 -0.15
N ILE A 793 -17.66 11.15 0.39
CA ILE A 793 -17.48 9.73 0.58
C ILE A 793 -17.27 9.51 2.08
N CYS A 794 -18.04 8.59 2.67
CA CYS A 794 -17.80 8.07 4.01
C CYS A 794 -17.01 6.76 3.88
N PRO A 795 -15.69 6.73 4.17
CA PRO A 795 -14.89 5.53 3.96
C PRO A 795 -15.28 4.45 4.97
N GLN A 796 -15.29 3.19 4.52
CA GLN A 796 -15.62 2.03 5.35
C GLN A 796 -14.42 1.61 6.21
N VAL A 797 -14.04 2.48 7.14
CA VAL A 797 -12.88 2.29 8.02
C VAL A 797 -13.22 1.32 9.14
N VAL A 798 -12.58 0.15 9.13
CA VAL A 798 -12.54 -0.73 10.31
C VAL A 798 -11.53 -0.13 11.28
N VAL A 799 -12.03 0.52 12.34
CA VAL A 799 -11.25 1.33 13.30
C VAL A 799 -10.05 0.57 13.86
N CYS A 800 -10.22 -0.70 14.25
CA CYS A 800 -9.13 -1.58 14.65
C CYS A 800 -9.14 -2.86 13.81
N GLY A 801 -8.84 -2.74 12.52
CA GLY A 801 -8.85 -3.86 11.57
C GLY A 801 -7.65 -4.83 11.68
N THR A 802 -6.68 -4.56 12.55
CA THR A 802 -5.46 -5.35 12.71
C THR A 802 -5.13 -5.61 14.18
N LEU A 803 -4.38 -6.67 14.46
CA LEU A 803 -3.84 -7.00 15.79
C LEU A 803 -3.13 -5.82 16.47
N THR A 804 -2.45 -4.97 15.70
CA THR A 804 -1.72 -3.80 16.23
C THR A 804 -2.63 -2.61 16.50
N ARG A 805 -3.96 -2.80 16.39
CA ARG A 805 -5.05 -1.81 16.51
C ARG A 805 -5.11 -0.76 15.40
N ARG A 806 -4.29 -0.89 14.35
CA ARG A 806 -4.35 0.02 13.19
C ARG A 806 -5.66 -0.14 12.44
N ALA A 807 -6.20 0.99 12.00
CA ALA A 807 -7.34 1.06 11.11
C ALA A 807 -7.08 0.36 9.77
N MET A 808 -8.13 -0.19 9.17
CA MET A 808 -8.06 -0.83 7.85
C MET A 808 -9.20 -0.36 6.96
N GLU A 809 -8.84 0.07 5.75
CA GLU A 809 -9.76 0.37 4.66
C GLU A 809 -9.02 0.04 3.33
N PRO A 810 -9.63 -0.67 2.35
CA PRO A 810 -8.88 -1.24 1.23
C PRO A 810 -8.48 -0.30 0.08
N THR A 811 -8.83 0.99 0.15
CA THR A 811 -8.75 1.95 -0.97
C THR A 811 -7.93 3.16 -0.57
N TRP A 812 -8.47 3.98 0.34
CA TRP A 812 -7.92 5.22 0.88
C TRP A 812 -6.73 4.97 1.80
N LEU A 813 -6.84 4.06 2.77
CA LEU A 813 -5.70 3.74 3.65
C LEU A 813 -4.55 2.98 2.94
N THR A 814 -4.75 2.60 1.67
CA THR A 814 -3.69 2.07 0.80
C THR A 814 -3.34 2.98 -0.40
N ALA A 815 -3.98 4.15 -0.50
CA ALA A 815 -3.82 5.06 -1.64
C ALA A 815 -2.38 5.56 -1.72
N SER A 816 -1.71 5.29 -2.84
CA SER A 816 -0.33 5.73 -3.05
C SER A 816 -0.27 7.22 -3.40
N ASN A 817 0.87 7.86 -3.11
CA ASN A 817 1.18 9.19 -3.65
C ASN A 817 1.26 9.14 -5.19
N SER A 818 0.94 10.27 -5.84
CA SER A 818 1.01 10.42 -7.29
C SER A 818 2.40 10.11 -7.84
N LYS A 819 2.46 9.32 -8.91
CA LYS A 819 3.69 8.99 -9.64
C LYS A 819 3.49 9.18 -11.14
N VAL A 820 4.44 9.85 -11.78
CA VAL A 820 4.45 10.14 -13.22
C VAL A 820 4.28 8.89 -14.09
N GLU A 821 4.75 7.72 -13.62
CA GLU A 821 4.62 6.44 -14.31
C GLU A 821 3.43 5.57 -13.84
N ARG A 822 2.35 6.13 -13.28
CA ARG A 822 1.18 5.36 -12.82
C ARG A 822 -0.15 6.08 -13.05
N ILE A 823 -1.00 5.51 -13.90
CA ILE A 823 -2.38 5.96 -14.16
C ILE A 823 -3.17 5.96 -12.85
N GLY A 824 -3.93 7.02 -12.59
CA GLY A 824 -4.81 7.15 -11.43
C GLY A 824 -4.10 7.19 -10.07
N SER A 825 -2.78 7.40 -10.03
CA SER A 825 -2.05 7.48 -8.74
C SER A 825 -2.26 8.80 -8.00
N GLU A 826 -2.89 9.77 -8.64
CA GLU A 826 -3.34 11.05 -8.09
C GLU A 826 -4.63 10.96 -7.25
N LEU A 827 -5.18 9.75 -7.01
CA LEU A 827 -6.43 9.50 -6.26
C LEU A 827 -6.62 10.38 -5.01
N ARG A 828 -5.58 10.55 -4.18
CA ARG A 828 -5.66 11.38 -2.96
C ARG A 828 -6.13 12.81 -3.30
N ALA A 829 -5.63 13.39 -4.39
CA ALA A 829 -5.92 14.75 -4.82
C ALA A 829 -7.34 14.95 -5.39
N MET A 830 -8.15 13.89 -5.46
CA MET A 830 -9.58 14.00 -5.77
C MET A 830 -10.45 14.19 -4.51
N VAL A 831 -9.85 14.10 -3.32
CA VAL A 831 -10.42 14.64 -2.08
C VAL A 831 -10.08 16.13 -2.05
N GLN A 832 -11.10 16.97 -2.22
CA GLN A 832 -10.96 18.41 -2.40
C GLN A 832 -11.91 19.12 -1.46
N ALA A 833 -11.40 20.11 -0.72
CA ALA A 833 -12.23 20.93 0.15
C ALA A 833 -13.26 21.72 -0.69
N PRO A 834 -14.51 21.86 -0.21
CA PRO A 834 -15.45 22.82 -0.81
C PRO A 834 -14.99 24.27 -0.55
N PRO A 835 -15.45 25.25 -1.34
CA PRO A 835 -15.16 26.67 -1.12
C PRO A 835 -15.37 27.13 0.33
N GLY A 836 -14.47 27.95 0.85
CA GLY A 836 -14.47 28.40 2.25
C GLY A 836 -13.97 27.36 3.27
N TYR A 837 -13.48 26.20 2.82
CA TYR A 837 -12.82 25.20 3.66
C TYR A 837 -11.40 24.89 3.17
N ARG A 838 -10.55 24.41 4.09
CA ARG A 838 -9.19 23.94 3.83
C ARG A 838 -8.98 22.57 4.49
N ILE A 839 -8.12 21.76 3.89
CA ILE A 839 -7.60 20.54 4.49
C ILE A 839 -6.29 20.91 5.19
N VAL A 840 -6.22 20.63 6.49
CA VAL A 840 -5.05 20.90 7.33
C VAL A 840 -4.54 19.59 7.91
N GLY A 841 -3.22 19.39 7.90
CA GLY A 841 -2.63 18.24 8.57
C GLY A 841 -1.15 18.03 8.30
N ALA A 842 -0.57 17.04 8.95
CA ALA A 842 0.88 16.83 8.96
C ALA A 842 1.23 15.34 9.00
N ASP A 843 2.49 15.05 8.68
CA ASP A 843 3.14 13.74 8.76
C ASP A 843 3.98 13.68 10.05
N VAL A 844 3.80 12.68 10.91
CA VAL A 844 4.56 12.58 12.15
C VAL A 844 5.96 12.03 11.88
N ASP A 845 6.91 12.95 11.70
CA ASP A 845 8.32 12.69 11.43
C ASP A 845 8.88 11.52 12.28
N SER A 846 9.15 10.42 11.57
CA SER A 846 9.75 9.17 12.09
C SER A 846 9.07 8.63 13.37
N GLN A 847 7.74 8.75 13.48
CA GLN A 847 6.94 8.38 14.68
C GLN A 847 7.40 7.09 15.37
N GLU A 848 7.38 5.95 14.66
CA GLU A 848 7.71 4.63 15.22
C GLU A 848 9.19 4.51 15.63
N LEU A 849 10.07 5.23 14.92
CA LEU A 849 11.51 5.25 15.19
C LEU A 849 11.80 6.02 16.47
N TRP A 850 11.13 7.17 16.65
CA TRP A 850 11.19 7.97 17.87
C TRP A 850 10.60 7.22 19.07
N ILE A 851 9.45 6.55 18.91
CA ILE A 851 8.88 5.68 19.97
C ILE A 851 9.87 4.60 20.38
N ALA A 852 10.49 3.91 19.43
CA ALA A 852 11.51 2.92 19.72
C ALA A 852 12.74 3.54 20.42
N SER A 853 13.15 4.77 20.05
CA SER A 853 14.34 5.40 20.60
C SER A 853 14.14 5.90 22.02
N VAL A 854 13.01 6.56 22.31
CA VAL A 854 12.68 7.05 23.65
C VAL A 854 12.46 5.90 24.64
N LEU A 855 11.94 4.75 24.18
CA LEU A 855 11.89 3.52 24.99
C LEU A 855 13.28 3.00 25.37
N GLY A 856 14.25 3.08 24.45
CA GLY A 856 15.63 2.69 24.70
C GLY A 856 16.35 3.62 25.66
N ASP A 857 16.22 4.94 25.46
CA ASP A 857 16.81 5.98 26.32
C ASP A 857 16.24 5.94 27.75
N ALA A 858 14.91 5.81 27.90
CA ALA A 858 14.25 5.69 29.19
C ALA A 858 14.69 4.42 29.95
N TYR A 859 14.79 3.29 29.27
CA TYR A 859 15.23 2.03 29.87
C TYR A 859 16.72 2.01 30.25
N ALA A 860 17.58 2.68 29.48
CA ALA A 860 19.02 2.64 29.71
C ALA A 860 19.46 3.54 30.87
N HIS A 861 19.08 4.82 30.83
CA HIS A 861 19.61 5.87 31.73
C HIS A 861 18.58 6.93 32.14
N GLY A 862 17.31 6.84 31.69
CA GLY A 862 16.32 7.88 31.98
C GLY A 862 16.59 9.26 31.33
N VAL A 863 17.46 9.33 30.31
CA VAL A 863 17.90 10.58 29.69
C VAL A 863 17.85 10.49 28.16
N HIS A 864 17.19 11.45 27.52
CA HIS A 864 17.12 11.59 26.06
C HIS A 864 18.50 11.69 25.40
N GLY A 865 18.74 10.90 24.35
CA GLY A 865 19.99 10.88 23.61
C GLY A 865 21.16 10.23 24.35
N SER A 866 20.90 9.54 25.48
CA SER A 866 21.93 8.79 26.21
C SER A 866 22.39 7.54 25.45
N THR A 867 21.52 6.92 24.65
CA THR A 867 21.89 5.80 23.77
C THR A 867 22.32 6.29 22.38
N PRO A 868 23.22 5.56 21.66
CA PRO A 868 23.60 5.92 20.29
C PRO A 868 22.39 6.02 19.34
N PHE A 869 21.40 5.15 19.51
CA PHE A 869 20.15 5.15 18.74
C PHE A 869 19.25 6.35 19.06
N GLY A 870 19.13 6.73 20.33
CA GLY A 870 18.48 7.98 20.76
C GLY A 870 19.13 9.20 20.12
N TRP A 871 20.44 9.34 20.25
CA TRP A 871 21.19 10.47 19.69
C TRP A 871 21.08 10.55 18.16
N MET A 872 21.26 9.42 17.44
CA MET A 872 21.09 9.37 15.97
C MET A 872 19.67 9.71 15.50
N THR A 873 18.66 9.54 16.36
CA THR A 873 17.25 9.85 16.05
C THR A 873 16.92 11.31 16.35
N LEU A 874 17.50 11.90 17.41
CA LEU A 874 17.19 13.27 17.87
C LEU A 874 18.08 14.36 17.23
N SER A 875 19.32 14.03 16.85
CA SER A 875 20.32 14.97 16.32
C SER A 875 21.02 14.50 15.04
N GLY A 876 20.78 13.26 14.58
CA GLY A 876 21.33 12.75 13.33
C GLY A 876 20.65 13.36 12.10
N THR A 877 21.42 13.78 11.09
CA THR A 877 20.89 14.40 9.86
C THR A 877 21.22 13.57 8.62
N LYS A 878 20.31 13.62 7.64
CA LYS A 878 20.47 12.94 6.34
C LYS A 878 21.61 13.55 5.52
N THR A 879 21.81 14.86 5.61
CA THR A 879 22.85 15.61 4.88
C THR A 879 24.25 15.22 5.34
N ASN A 880 24.46 15.12 6.66
CA ASN A 880 25.77 14.78 7.24
C ASN A 880 26.01 13.27 7.27
N GLY A 881 25.01 12.46 6.89
CA GLY A 881 25.07 11.00 6.92
C GLY A 881 25.13 10.42 8.34
N THR A 882 24.83 11.22 9.36
CA THR A 882 24.82 10.85 10.78
C THR A 882 23.49 10.22 11.22
N ASP A 883 22.45 10.30 10.38
CA ASP A 883 21.21 9.56 10.60
C ASP A 883 21.45 8.03 10.54
N MET A 884 20.77 7.31 11.42
CA MET A 884 20.86 5.86 11.58
C MET A 884 20.75 5.04 10.27
N HIS A 885 19.93 5.48 9.31
CA HIS A 885 19.81 4.76 8.03
C HIS A 885 21.06 4.93 7.18
N SER A 886 21.68 6.12 7.18
CA SER A 886 22.97 6.39 6.53
C SER A 886 24.12 5.66 7.24
N VAL A 887 24.14 5.63 8.57
CA VAL A 887 25.13 4.88 9.37
C VAL A 887 25.06 3.37 9.04
N THR A 888 23.86 2.79 9.02
CA THR A 888 23.66 1.38 8.66
C THR A 888 24.04 1.11 7.20
N ALA A 889 23.64 1.98 6.27
CA ALA A 889 23.99 1.89 4.85
C ALA A 889 25.51 1.87 4.63
N LYS A 890 26.23 2.80 5.27
CA LYS A 890 27.70 2.91 5.23
C LYS A 890 28.39 1.70 5.85
N ALA A 891 27.86 1.15 6.94
CA ALA A 891 28.44 -0.01 7.63
C ALA A 891 28.30 -1.33 6.83
N VAL A 892 27.23 -1.47 6.05
CA VAL A 892 26.89 -2.71 5.31
C VAL A 892 27.27 -2.64 3.82
N GLY A 893 27.38 -1.43 3.25
CA GLY A 893 27.64 -1.20 1.82
C GLY A 893 26.38 -1.37 0.97
N ILE A 894 25.28 -0.71 1.36
CA ILE A 894 23.99 -0.70 0.65
C ILE A 894 23.47 0.74 0.51
N SER A 895 22.43 0.97 -0.30
CA SER A 895 21.77 2.28 -0.38
C SER A 895 21.01 2.62 0.91
N ARG A 896 20.84 3.92 1.19
CA ARG A 896 20.10 4.41 2.36
C ARG A 896 18.65 3.91 2.38
N ASP A 897 18.00 3.80 1.23
CA ASP A 897 16.60 3.36 1.15
C ASP A 897 16.47 1.85 1.42
N HIS A 898 17.42 1.03 0.96
CA HIS A 898 17.49 -0.39 1.34
C HIS A 898 17.77 -0.54 2.84
N ALA A 899 18.67 0.28 3.41
CA ALA A 899 18.92 0.31 4.85
C ALA A 899 17.69 0.76 5.66
N LYS A 900 16.91 1.74 5.18
CA LYS A 900 15.64 2.14 5.80
C LYS A 900 14.69 0.94 5.91
N VAL A 901 14.41 0.23 4.81
CA VAL A 901 13.49 -0.93 4.83
C VAL A 901 13.99 -2.01 5.80
N ILE A 902 15.30 -2.29 5.83
CA ILE A 902 15.88 -3.28 6.74
C ILE A 902 15.77 -2.83 8.21
N ASN A 903 16.05 -1.56 8.52
CA ASN A 903 16.01 -1.05 9.90
C ASN A 903 14.59 -1.09 10.48
N TYR A 904 13.57 -0.66 9.73
CA TYR A 904 12.18 -0.81 10.17
C TYR A 904 11.81 -2.29 10.40
N ALA A 905 12.17 -3.19 9.47
CA ALA A 905 11.93 -4.61 9.66
C ALA A 905 12.61 -5.18 10.93
N ARG A 906 13.83 -4.73 11.24
CA ARG A 906 14.57 -5.12 12.45
C ARG A 906 13.90 -4.62 13.74
N ILE A 907 13.40 -3.39 13.76
CA ILE A 907 12.65 -2.82 14.88
C ILE A 907 11.37 -3.64 15.15
N TYR A 908 10.73 -4.14 14.09
CA TYR A 908 9.60 -5.09 14.17
C TYR A 908 10.02 -6.54 14.52
N GLY A 909 11.21 -6.75 15.07
CA GLY A 909 11.68 -8.06 15.54
C GLY A 909 12.15 -9.02 14.43
N ALA A 910 12.30 -8.59 13.17
CA ALA A 910 12.79 -9.48 12.11
C ALA A 910 14.24 -9.94 12.37
N GLY A 911 14.47 -11.24 12.30
CA GLY A 911 15.78 -11.85 12.56
C GLY A 911 16.76 -11.84 11.38
N GLN A 912 17.99 -12.29 11.62
CA GLN A 912 19.09 -12.30 10.64
C GLN A 912 18.73 -13.01 9.32
N ASN A 913 18.00 -14.13 9.37
CA ASN A 913 17.61 -14.89 8.17
C ASN A 913 16.70 -14.08 7.23
N PHE A 914 15.83 -13.22 7.79
CA PHE A 914 14.97 -12.33 6.99
C PHE A 914 15.82 -11.26 6.29
N ALA A 915 16.76 -10.64 7.00
CA ALA A 915 17.68 -9.66 6.41
C ALA A 915 18.59 -10.29 5.34
N GLU A 916 19.06 -11.53 5.51
CA GLU A 916 19.81 -12.25 4.48
C GLU A 916 18.97 -12.43 3.20
N GLY A 917 17.70 -12.82 3.34
CA GLY A 917 16.76 -12.96 2.23
C GLY A 917 16.49 -11.62 1.52
N LEU A 918 16.29 -10.54 2.29
CA LEU A 918 16.00 -9.22 1.76
C LEU A 918 17.22 -8.58 1.06
N LEU A 919 18.42 -8.75 1.62
CA LEU A 919 19.67 -8.32 0.97
C LEU A 919 19.88 -8.99 -0.40
N LYS A 920 19.51 -10.27 -0.55
CA LYS A 920 19.54 -10.99 -1.85
C LYS A 920 18.47 -10.49 -2.83
N GLN A 921 17.31 -10.04 -2.33
CA GLN A 921 16.26 -9.46 -3.19
C GLN A 921 16.68 -8.08 -3.74
N PHE A 922 17.33 -7.27 -2.90
CA PHE A 922 17.86 -5.96 -3.26
C PHE A 922 19.11 -6.03 -4.16
N ASN A 923 19.98 -7.01 -3.96
CA ASN A 923 21.10 -7.27 -4.86
C ASN A 923 21.26 -8.78 -5.11
N PRO A 924 20.71 -9.30 -6.23
CA PRO A 924 20.83 -10.71 -6.61
C PRO A 924 22.27 -11.19 -6.84
N THR A 925 23.24 -10.29 -7.02
CA THR A 925 24.66 -10.66 -7.21
C THR A 925 25.36 -11.08 -5.90
N PHE A 926 24.78 -10.78 -4.73
CA PHE A 926 25.36 -11.20 -3.46
C PHE A 926 25.27 -12.73 -3.28
N SER A 927 26.43 -13.36 -3.07
CA SER A 927 26.48 -14.78 -2.72
C SER A 927 25.78 -15.06 -1.38
N GLY A 928 25.36 -16.31 -1.18
CA GLY A 928 24.69 -16.73 0.06
C GLY A 928 25.50 -16.42 1.32
N THR A 929 26.81 -16.66 1.27
CA THR A 929 27.76 -16.38 2.35
C THR A 929 27.98 -14.89 2.55
N GLU A 930 28.09 -14.10 1.47
CA GLU A 930 28.25 -12.64 1.58
C GLU A 930 27.01 -11.97 2.18
N ALA A 931 25.81 -12.30 1.72
CA ALA A 931 24.57 -11.78 2.29
C ALA A 931 24.43 -12.14 3.77
N ARG A 932 24.81 -13.38 4.14
CA ARG A 932 24.82 -13.84 5.53
C ARG A 932 25.82 -13.07 6.39
N ASN A 933 27.03 -12.83 5.88
CA ASN A 933 28.08 -12.07 6.56
C ASN A 933 27.71 -10.60 6.74
N LYS A 934 27.12 -9.97 5.70
CA LYS A 934 26.59 -8.60 5.76
C LYS A 934 25.46 -8.48 6.78
N ALA A 935 24.51 -9.43 6.79
CA ALA A 935 23.48 -9.49 7.81
C ALA A 935 24.07 -9.69 9.22
N MET A 936 25.03 -10.60 9.40
CA MET A 936 25.67 -10.86 10.71
C MET A 936 26.39 -9.61 11.24
N LYS A 937 27.19 -8.95 10.38
CA LYS A 937 27.87 -7.69 10.71
C LYS A 937 26.88 -6.61 11.12
N MET A 938 25.80 -6.46 10.36
CA MET A 938 24.74 -5.49 10.66
C MET A 938 24.10 -5.75 12.03
N PHE A 939 23.63 -6.97 12.30
CA PHE A 939 23.02 -7.31 13.60
C PHE A 939 24.00 -7.16 14.77
N SER A 940 25.27 -7.53 14.60
CA SER A 940 26.28 -7.37 15.66
C SER A 940 26.64 -5.92 15.95
N LEU A 941 26.53 -5.01 14.97
CA LEU A 941 26.74 -3.56 15.17
C LEU A 941 25.54 -2.87 15.82
N THR A 942 24.34 -3.34 15.48
CA THR A 942 23.07 -2.68 15.84
C THR A 942 22.42 -3.31 17.06
N LYS A 943 21.97 -4.57 16.96
CA LYS A 943 21.37 -5.30 18.08
C LYS A 943 22.40 -5.70 19.14
N GLY A 944 23.64 -5.97 18.74
CA GLY A 944 24.72 -6.37 19.65
C GLY A 944 24.80 -7.88 19.87
N LYS A 945 25.37 -8.30 21.00
CA LYS A 945 25.51 -9.72 21.41
C LYS A 945 24.57 -10.03 22.58
N LYS A 946 24.03 -11.25 22.62
CA LYS A 946 23.20 -11.75 23.72
C LYS A 946 24.10 -12.23 24.87
N VAL A 947 23.88 -11.69 26.07
CA VAL A 947 24.67 -11.92 27.29
C VAL A 947 23.75 -12.25 28.47
N TYR A 948 24.33 -12.87 29.50
CA TYR A 948 23.66 -13.33 30.71
C TYR A 948 24.38 -12.71 31.92
N LYS A 949 23.61 -12.18 32.88
CA LYS A 949 24.13 -11.62 34.14
C LYS A 949 23.65 -12.49 35.30
N LEU A 950 24.48 -12.71 36.31
CA LEU A 950 24.11 -13.51 37.48
C LEU A 950 23.00 -12.82 38.29
N LYS A 951 22.11 -13.59 38.90
CA LYS A 951 21.17 -13.07 39.91
C LYS A 951 21.94 -12.66 41.18
N LYS A 952 21.39 -11.72 41.95
CA LYS A 952 22.01 -11.16 43.16
C LYS A 952 22.49 -12.24 44.13
N ASP A 953 21.69 -13.28 44.31
CA ASP A 953 21.95 -14.42 45.19
C ASP A 953 23.24 -15.21 44.82
N HIS A 954 23.63 -15.17 43.54
CA HIS A 954 24.83 -15.85 43.02
C HIS A 954 26.01 -14.90 42.72
N GLN A 955 25.84 -13.58 42.90
CA GLN A 955 26.92 -12.60 42.73
C GLN A 955 27.95 -12.61 43.87
N GLN A 956 27.65 -13.29 44.98
CA GLN A 956 28.61 -13.50 46.08
C GLN A 956 29.54 -14.69 45.84
N GLU A 957 29.10 -15.68 45.07
CA GLU A 957 29.82 -16.93 44.80
C GLU A 957 30.65 -16.87 43.50
N PHE A 958 30.27 -16.03 42.55
CA PHE A 958 30.85 -15.96 41.20
C PHE A 958 31.09 -14.52 40.73
N GLU A 959 32.05 -14.36 39.81
CA GLU A 959 32.47 -13.06 39.29
C GLU A 959 31.30 -12.28 38.63
N ASN A 960 31.00 -11.08 39.12
CA ASN A 960 29.90 -10.26 38.61
C ASN A 960 30.24 -9.61 37.25
N ARG A 961 30.15 -10.39 36.16
CA ARG A 961 30.40 -9.97 34.77
C ARG A 961 29.28 -10.41 33.81
N SER A 962 29.28 -9.87 32.60
CA SER A 962 28.45 -10.36 31.50
C SER A 962 29.03 -11.67 30.92
N TYR A 963 28.26 -12.75 30.96
CA TYR A 963 28.64 -14.07 30.43
C TYR A 963 28.01 -14.31 29.04
N SER A 964 28.71 -15.02 28.16
CA SER A 964 28.12 -15.51 26.90
C SER A 964 27.17 -16.69 27.15
N SER A 965 26.28 -16.99 26.18
CA SER A 965 25.36 -18.14 26.27
C SER A 965 26.06 -19.47 26.59
N TYR A 966 27.27 -19.68 26.07
CA TYR A 966 28.05 -20.89 26.30
C TYR A 966 28.64 -20.94 27.71
N GLU A 967 29.20 -19.83 28.19
CA GLU A 967 29.73 -19.75 29.56
C GLU A 967 28.62 -19.90 30.60
N ALA A 968 27.47 -19.24 30.39
CA ALA A 968 26.31 -19.33 31.27
C ALA A 968 25.75 -20.77 31.33
N LEU A 969 25.60 -21.44 30.18
CA LEU A 969 25.19 -22.84 30.13
C LEU A 969 26.21 -23.77 30.81
N LYS A 970 27.51 -23.52 30.63
CA LYS A 970 28.58 -24.29 31.26
C LYS A 970 28.59 -24.11 32.78
N LEU A 971 28.39 -22.89 33.29
CA LEU A 971 28.34 -22.62 34.73
C LEU A 971 27.10 -23.24 35.37
N ALA A 972 25.93 -23.09 34.74
CA ALA A 972 24.68 -23.69 35.21
C ALA A 972 24.77 -25.23 35.25
N SER A 973 25.29 -25.85 34.17
CA SER A 973 25.52 -27.29 34.10
C SER A 973 26.54 -27.79 35.14
N TYR A 974 27.55 -26.99 35.51
CA TYR A 974 28.51 -27.37 36.55
C TYR A 974 27.88 -27.37 37.95
N GLN A 975 26.89 -26.52 38.18
CA GLN A 975 26.15 -26.42 39.45
C GLN A 975 24.88 -27.31 39.51
N ASN A 976 24.62 -28.13 38.49
CA ASN A 976 23.38 -28.92 38.34
C ASN A 976 22.10 -28.07 38.44
N ARG A 977 22.13 -26.82 37.94
CA ARG A 977 21.00 -25.87 37.94
C ARG A 977 20.60 -25.48 36.53
N SER A 978 19.39 -24.97 36.35
CA SER A 978 18.99 -24.36 35.08
C SER A 978 19.63 -22.98 34.89
N VAL A 979 19.81 -22.56 33.63
CA VAL A 979 20.32 -21.20 33.34
C VAL A 979 19.38 -20.13 33.91
N ASN A 980 18.08 -20.37 33.92
CA ASN A 980 17.07 -19.45 34.45
C ASN A 980 17.05 -19.38 35.98
N GLU A 981 17.60 -20.36 36.70
CA GLU A 981 17.81 -20.27 38.14
C GLU A 981 18.97 -19.34 38.48
N MET A 982 20.14 -19.55 37.88
CA MET A 982 21.36 -18.83 38.23
C MET A 982 21.48 -17.43 37.59
N PHE A 983 21.00 -17.28 36.36
CA PHE A 983 21.13 -16.05 35.59
C PHE A 983 19.81 -15.29 35.48
N GLN A 984 19.92 -13.97 35.34
CA GLN A 984 18.83 -13.12 34.88
C GLN A 984 18.47 -13.43 33.43
N ARG A 985 17.30 -12.95 32.99
CA ARG A 985 16.88 -13.00 31.59
C ARG A 985 17.98 -12.43 30.70
N ALA A 986 18.31 -13.16 29.64
CA ALA A 986 19.37 -12.78 28.72
C ALA A 986 19.05 -11.47 28.00
N CYS A 987 20.01 -10.54 28.00
CA CYS A 987 19.89 -9.21 27.40
C CYS A 987 20.90 -9.02 26.26
N TRP A 988 20.71 -7.99 25.46
CA TRP A 988 21.58 -7.56 24.38
C TRP A 988 22.55 -6.48 24.88
N GLU A 989 23.82 -6.60 24.51
CA GLU A 989 24.88 -5.65 24.89
C GLU A 989 25.82 -5.35 23.71
N GLY A 990 26.33 -4.12 23.66
CA GLY A 990 27.40 -3.70 22.74
C GLY A 990 27.00 -3.32 21.32
N GLY A 991 25.71 -3.22 21.01
CA GLY A 991 25.19 -2.65 19.76
C GLY A 991 24.50 -1.30 19.97
N THR A 992 24.38 -0.49 18.92
CA THR A 992 23.77 0.85 18.97
C THR A 992 22.32 0.87 19.46
N GLU A 993 21.59 -0.22 19.23
CA GLU A 993 20.15 -0.39 19.48
C GLU A 993 19.86 -1.34 20.65
N SER A 994 20.88 -1.86 21.35
CA SER A 994 20.73 -2.94 22.34
C SER A 994 19.72 -2.60 23.45
N ALA A 995 19.73 -1.36 23.96
CA ALA A 995 18.79 -0.91 25.00
C ALA A 995 17.32 -0.94 24.56
N MET A 996 17.05 -0.49 23.33
CA MET A 996 15.70 -0.53 22.74
C MET A 996 15.23 -1.98 22.57
N PHE A 997 16.08 -2.89 22.08
CA PHE A 997 15.72 -4.30 21.97
C PHE A 997 15.48 -4.96 23.33
N ASN A 998 16.25 -4.60 24.37
CA ASN A 998 16.02 -5.10 25.72
C ASN A 998 14.65 -4.67 26.24
N ARG A 999 14.31 -3.38 26.11
CA ARG A 999 13.00 -2.86 26.56
C ARG A 999 11.83 -3.44 25.76
N LEU A 1000 11.98 -3.59 24.44
CA LEU A 1000 10.95 -4.22 23.61
C LEU A 1000 10.79 -5.71 23.92
N GLU A 1001 11.88 -6.47 24.12
CA GLU A 1001 11.80 -7.87 24.51
C GLU A 1001 11.22 -8.04 25.92
N GLU A 1002 11.53 -7.17 26.87
CA GLU A 1002 10.94 -7.15 28.22
C GLU A 1002 9.42 -6.98 28.16
N ILE A 1003 8.92 -5.91 27.53
CA ILE A 1003 7.47 -5.66 27.38
C ILE A 1003 6.80 -6.80 26.61
N ALA A 1004 7.42 -7.26 25.52
CA ALA A 1004 6.90 -8.32 24.66
C ALA A 1004 6.95 -9.72 25.27
N THR A 1005 7.51 -9.91 26.48
CA THR A 1005 7.62 -11.22 27.15
C THR A 1005 7.07 -11.26 28.56
N GLY A 1006 6.52 -10.15 29.06
CA GLY A 1006 5.68 -10.16 30.26
C GLY A 1006 4.45 -11.06 30.11
N GLU A 1007 3.91 -11.50 31.24
CA GLU A 1007 2.69 -12.33 31.33
C GLU A 1007 1.49 -11.61 30.70
N GLU A 1008 1.37 -10.31 30.96
CA GLU A 1008 0.32 -9.43 30.44
C GLU A 1008 0.95 -8.25 29.65
N PRO A 1009 1.34 -8.43 28.37
CA PRO A 1009 1.98 -7.37 27.60
C PRO A 1009 1.03 -6.20 27.38
N VAL A 1010 1.46 -5.01 27.81
CA VAL A 1010 0.73 -3.75 27.63
C VAL A 1010 1.54 -2.75 26.80
N THR A 1011 0.87 -1.83 26.11
CA THR A 1011 1.53 -0.72 25.42
C THR A 1011 2.15 0.26 26.42
N PRO A 1012 3.30 0.88 26.07
CA PRO A 1012 4.05 1.72 27.02
C PRO A 1012 3.34 3.01 27.42
N PHE A 1013 2.37 3.51 26.64
CA PHE A 1013 1.76 4.82 26.86
C PHE A 1013 0.39 4.70 27.53
N LEU A 1014 -0.58 4.06 26.87
CA LEU A 1014 -1.97 3.94 27.35
C LEU A 1014 -2.28 2.62 28.06
N GLN A 1015 -1.28 1.78 28.34
CA GLN A 1015 -1.42 0.47 29.01
C GLN A 1015 -2.44 -0.47 28.33
N CYS A 1016 -2.55 -0.39 27.01
CA CYS A 1016 -3.45 -1.22 26.22
C CYS A 1016 -2.89 -2.64 26.12
N ARG A 1017 -3.65 -3.67 26.52
CA ARG A 1017 -3.20 -5.05 26.61
C ARG A 1017 -3.23 -5.80 25.26
N LEU A 1018 -2.34 -6.76 25.07
CA LEU A 1018 -2.24 -7.62 23.88
C LEU A 1018 -3.49 -8.51 23.72
N SER A 1019 -3.73 -8.99 22.49
CA SER A 1019 -4.76 -10.01 22.19
C SER A 1019 -4.49 -11.31 22.95
N ARG A 1020 -5.54 -11.90 23.52
CA ARG A 1020 -5.52 -13.19 24.24
C ARG A 1020 -4.78 -14.29 23.46
N ALA A 1021 -4.97 -14.32 22.14
CA ALA A 1021 -4.37 -15.31 21.23
C ALA A 1021 -2.82 -15.26 21.12
N LEU A 1022 -2.16 -14.31 21.79
CA LEU A 1022 -0.70 -14.15 21.84
C LEU A 1022 -0.17 -13.91 23.26
N GLU A 1023 -1.01 -14.08 24.28
CA GLU A 1023 -0.57 -14.16 25.68
C GLU A 1023 0.05 -15.53 25.92
N THR A 1024 1.17 -15.57 26.64
CA THR A 1024 1.93 -16.81 26.85
C THR A 1024 1.50 -17.49 28.13
N TYR A 1025 0.65 -18.51 27.99
CA TYR A 1025 0.22 -19.40 29.07
C TYR A 1025 1.10 -20.66 29.19
N SER A 1026 1.96 -20.94 28.20
CA SER A 1026 2.79 -22.14 28.10
C SER A 1026 4.25 -21.86 27.66
N THR A 1027 5.10 -22.89 27.69
CA THR A 1027 6.56 -22.81 27.89
C THR A 1027 7.44 -22.29 26.74
N ASP A 1028 6.92 -22.04 25.53
CA ASP A 1028 7.70 -21.45 24.43
C ASP A 1028 7.45 -19.95 24.27
N GLU A 1029 8.10 -19.16 25.13
CA GLU A 1029 8.12 -17.70 25.08
C GLU A 1029 8.61 -17.11 23.74
N HIS A 1030 9.26 -17.90 22.88
CA HIS A 1030 9.97 -17.43 21.70
C HIS A 1030 9.20 -17.63 20.39
N ARG A 1031 8.22 -18.54 20.33
CA ARG A 1031 7.44 -18.86 19.11
C ARG A 1031 6.83 -17.65 18.41
N PHE A 1032 6.25 -16.71 19.17
CA PHE A 1032 5.60 -15.49 18.65
C PHE A 1032 6.32 -14.18 18.99
N LEU A 1033 7.55 -14.24 19.53
CA LEU A 1033 8.27 -13.05 20.01
C LEU A 1033 8.42 -11.93 18.96
N PRO A 1034 8.77 -12.19 17.67
CA PRO A 1034 8.81 -11.14 16.65
C PRO A 1034 7.47 -10.42 16.47
N THR A 1035 6.36 -11.15 16.55
CA THR A 1035 5.01 -10.57 16.45
C THR A 1035 4.68 -9.70 17.68
N ARG A 1036 5.03 -10.16 18.89
CA ARG A 1036 4.83 -9.41 20.14
C ARG A 1036 5.65 -8.11 20.12
N ILE A 1037 6.93 -8.15 19.70
CA ILE A 1037 7.79 -6.96 19.52
C ILE A 1037 7.19 -5.98 18.50
N ASN A 1038 6.79 -6.46 17.32
CA ASN A 1038 6.13 -5.64 16.30
C ASN A 1038 4.86 -4.96 16.84
N TRP A 1039 4.09 -5.67 17.67
CA TRP A 1039 2.89 -5.12 18.29
C TRP A 1039 3.20 -4.00 19.28
N VAL A 1040 4.22 -4.12 20.13
CA VAL A 1040 4.59 -3.05 21.10
C VAL A 1040 4.84 -1.72 20.39
N VAL A 1041 5.61 -1.72 19.30
CA VAL A 1041 5.93 -0.50 18.54
C VAL A 1041 4.71 0.01 17.76
N GLN A 1042 4.08 -0.83 16.94
CA GLN A 1042 2.97 -0.40 16.08
C GLN A 1042 1.73 0.01 16.87
N SER A 1043 1.46 -0.64 18.01
CA SER A 1043 0.33 -0.32 18.87
C SER A 1043 0.64 0.87 19.80
N GLY A 1044 1.90 1.09 20.18
CA GLY A 1044 2.34 2.35 20.77
C GLY A 1044 2.18 3.55 19.81
N ALA A 1045 2.31 3.33 18.50
CA ALA A 1045 2.01 4.35 17.49
C ALA A 1045 0.49 4.63 17.35
N VAL A 1046 -0.37 3.63 17.60
CA VAL A 1046 -1.83 3.83 17.67
C VAL A 1046 -2.23 4.61 18.93
N ASP A 1047 -1.57 4.35 20.06
CA ASP A 1047 -1.74 5.18 21.28
C ASP A 1047 -1.40 6.66 21.00
N PHE A 1048 -0.28 6.91 20.30
CA PHE A 1048 0.12 8.24 19.86
C PHE A 1048 -0.94 8.90 18.96
N LEU A 1049 -1.48 8.16 17.99
CA LEU A 1049 -2.58 8.64 17.14
C LEU A 1049 -3.82 9.02 17.97
N HIS A 1050 -4.25 8.17 18.91
CA HIS A 1050 -5.41 8.45 19.76
C HIS A 1050 -5.22 9.71 20.61
N LEU A 1051 -4.04 9.90 21.21
CA LEU A 1051 -3.67 11.12 21.94
C LEU A 1051 -3.78 12.36 21.03
N MET A 1052 -3.27 12.27 19.80
CA MET A 1052 -3.37 13.37 18.84
C MET A 1052 -4.80 13.74 18.46
N LEU A 1053 -5.66 12.75 18.22
CA LEU A 1053 -7.08 12.97 17.88
C LEU A 1053 -7.82 13.67 19.04
N VAL A 1054 -7.62 13.18 20.27
CA VAL A 1054 -8.24 13.75 21.48
C VAL A 1054 -7.74 15.18 21.75
N SER A 1055 -6.45 15.44 21.56
CA SER A 1055 -5.87 16.79 21.71
C SER A 1055 -6.44 17.78 20.68
N MET A 1056 -6.51 17.39 19.40
CA MET A 1056 -7.12 18.23 18.35
C MET A 1056 -8.61 18.50 18.62
N ARG A 1057 -9.34 17.48 19.07
CA ARG A 1057 -10.75 17.61 19.44
C ARG A 1057 -10.95 18.54 20.65
N TRP A 1058 -10.03 18.56 21.62
CA TRP A 1058 -10.04 19.50 22.74
C TRP A 1058 -9.72 20.95 22.33
N LEU A 1059 -8.71 21.14 21.45
CA LEU A 1059 -8.27 22.47 21.02
C LEU A 1059 -9.24 23.17 20.06
N LEU A 1060 -9.93 22.42 19.19
CA LEU A 1060 -10.78 22.98 18.11
C LEU A 1060 -12.27 22.62 18.23
N GLY A 1061 -12.65 21.73 19.15
CA GLY A 1061 -14.04 21.31 19.33
C GLY A 1061 -14.65 20.77 18.03
N THR A 1062 -15.80 21.32 17.63
CA THR A 1062 -16.50 20.94 16.39
C THR A 1062 -16.01 21.67 15.13
N LYS A 1063 -15.05 22.61 15.25
CA LYS A 1063 -14.50 23.37 14.10
C LYS A 1063 -13.68 22.51 13.14
N ALA A 1064 -13.07 21.43 13.65
CA ALA A 1064 -12.30 20.48 12.89
C ALA A 1064 -13.07 19.16 12.73
N ARG A 1065 -13.22 18.72 11.48
CA ARG A 1065 -13.75 17.38 11.16
C ARG A 1065 -12.60 16.47 10.75
N PHE A 1066 -12.50 15.30 11.37
CA PHE A 1066 -11.52 14.29 10.96
C PHE A 1066 -11.80 13.79 9.53
N CYS A 1067 -10.80 13.89 8.64
CA CYS A 1067 -10.91 13.35 7.29
C CYS A 1067 -10.47 11.91 7.24
N LEU A 1068 -9.17 11.69 7.48
CA LEU A 1068 -8.52 10.37 7.48
C LEU A 1068 -7.13 10.49 8.14
N SER A 1069 -6.58 9.35 8.57
CA SER A 1069 -5.17 9.23 8.94
C SER A 1069 -4.50 8.17 8.07
N PHE A 1070 -3.40 8.51 7.40
CA PHE A 1070 -2.63 7.60 6.53
C PHE A 1070 -1.34 7.20 7.25
N HIS A 1071 -1.36 6.07 7.97
CA HIS A 1071 -0.22 5.62 8.80
C HIS A 1071 0.16 6.65 9.88
N ASP A 1072 1.15 7.50 9.59
CA ASP A 1072 1.71 8.58 10.39
C ASP A 1072 1.18 9.97 10.01
N GLU A 1073 0.42 10.10 8.91
CA GLU A 1073 -0.25 11.36 8.53
C GLU A 1073 -1.64 11.49 9.20
N ILE A 1074 -2.02 12.69 9.63
CA ILE A 1074 -3.38 13.01 10.13
C ILE A 1074 -3.90 14.24 9.39
N ARG A 1075 -5.15 14.19 8.90
CA ARG A 1075 -5.78 15.24 8.09
C ARG A 1075 -7.17 15.61 8.61
N TYR A 1076 -7.45 16.91 8.68
CA TYR A 1076 -8.73 17.49 9.10
C TYR A 1076 -9.28 18.44 8.04
N LEU A 1077 -10.60 18.49 7.90
CA LEU A 1077 -11.30 19.57 7.19
C LEU A 1077 -11.69 20.65 8.21
N VAL A 1078 -11.32 21.89 7.90
CA VAL A 1078 -11.61 23.08 8.72
C VAL A 1078 -12.10 24.21 7.83
N LYS A 1079 -12.82 25.18 8.39
CA LYS A 1079 -13.12 26.42 7.67
C LYS A 1079 -11.85 27.20 7.40
N GLU A 1080 -11.84 27.96 6.31
CA GLU A 1080 -10.67 28.75 5.88
C GLU A 1080 -10.25 29.80 6.93
N GLU A 1081 -11.21 30.39 7.64
CA GLU A 1081 -10.99 31.32 8.77
C GLU A 1081 -10.20 30.69 9.93
N ASP A 1082 -10.36 29.39 10.17
CA ASP A 1082 -9.69 28.64 11.24
C ASP A 1082 -8.47 27.84 10.75
N ALA A 1083 -8.11 27.91 9.46
CA ALA A 1083 -7.08 27.05 8.87
C ALA A 1083 -5.69 27.22 9.51
N TYR A 1084 -5.28 28.46 9.77
CA TYR A 1084 -4.00 28.75 10.43
C TYR A 1084 -4.03 28.45 11.94
N ASN A 1085 -5.18 28.62 12.59
CA ASN A 1085 -5.39 28.19 13.98
C ASN A 1085 -5.27 26.67 14.07
N ALA A 1086 -5.86 25.93 13.14
CA ALA A 1086 -5.74 24.47 13.08
C ALA A 1086 -4.31 24.00 12.79
N ALA A 1087 -3.54 24.74 11.98
CA ALA A 1087 -2.12 24.44 11.77
C ALA A 1087 -1.30 24.61 13.06
N LEU A 1088 -1.56 25.68 13.82
CA LEU A 1088 -0.95 25.89 15.14
C LEU A 1088 -1.39 24.82 16.15
N ALA A 1089 -2.67 24.44 16.15
CA ALA A 1089 -3.22 23.38 17.00
C ALA A 1089 -2.58 22.01 16.72
N MET A 1090 -2.25 21.70 15.46
CA MET A 1090 -1.50 20.49 15.09
C MET A 1090 -0.11 20.48 15.71
N HIS A 1091 0.66 21.58 15.59
CA HIS A 1091 1.97 21.70 16.23
C HIS A 1091 1.89 21.52 17.76
N VAL A 1092 0.94 22.19 18.42
CA VAL A 1092 0.71 22.07 19.87
C VAL A 1092 0.26 20.66 20.28
N THR A 1093 -0.55 20.00 19.45
CA THR A 1093 -0.97 18.61 19.66
C THR A 1093 0.21 17.64 19.64
N ASN A 1094 1.14 17.79 18.69
CA ASN A 1094 2.36 16.96 18.67
C ASN A 1094 3.24 17.22 19.91
N LEU A 1095 3.38 18.48 20.33
CA LEU A 1095 4.09 18.86 21.56
C LEU A 1095 3.47 18.20 22.80
N LEU A 1096 2.14 18.30 22.97
CA LEU A 1096 1.42 17.69 24.10
C LEU A 1096 1.54 16.16 24.07
N THR A 1097 1.32 15.53 22.92
CA THR A 1097 1.38 14.07 22.76
C THR A 1097 2.78 13.52 23.04
N ARG A 1098 3.83 14.16 22.51
CA ARG A 1098 5.22 13.77 22.79
C ARG A 1098 5.58 13.99 24.27
N SER A 1099 5.10 15.07 24.88
CA SER A 1099 5.28 15.33 26.32
C SER A 1099 4.59 14.28 27.20
N PHE A 1100 3.37 13.86 26.86
CA PHE A 1100 2.67 12.75 27.51
C PHE A 1100 3.50 11.46 27.42
N CYS A 1101 3.92 11.08 26.21
CA CYS A 1101 4.74 9.89 26.00
C CYS A 1101 6.06 9.91 26.79
N CYS A 1102 6.70 11.08 26.94
CA CYS A 1102 7.89 11.24 27.78
C CYS A 1102 7.56 11.08 29.27
N SER A 1103 6.53 11.75 29.78
CA SER A 1103 6.08 11.64 31.18
C SER A 1103 5.76 10.20 31.56
N ARG A 1104 5.00 9.48 30.71
CA ARG A 1104 4.66 8.04 30.90
C ARG A 1104 5.88 7.12 30.97
N LEU A 1105 7.03 7.53 30.43
CA LEU A 1105 8.29 6.79 30.46
C LEU A 1105 9.24 7.27 31.58
N GLY A 1106 8.81 8.19 32.45
CA GLY A 1106 9.63 8.77 33.52
C GLY A 1106 10.61 9.85 33.06
N LEU A 1107 10.41 10.43 31.87
CA LEU A 1107 11.27 11.48 31.31
C LEU A 1107 10.67 12.86 31.60
N ASN A 1108 11.40 13.67 32.38
CA ASN A 1108 10.96 14.96 32.93
C ASN A 1108 11.02 16.15 31.94
N ASP A 1109 11.30 15.90 30.66
CA ASP A 1109 11.56 16.93 29.65
C ASP A 1109 11.42 16.35 28.23
N LEU A 1110 11.40 17.21 27.21
CA LEU A 1110 11.27 16.84 25.79
C LEU A 1110 12.35 17.55 24.93
N PRO A 1111 12.99 16.87 23.96
CA PRO A 1111 13.91 17.52 23.02
C PRO A 1111 13.20 18.48 22.06
N MET A 1112 13.82 19.63 21.79
CA MET A 1112 13.25 20.66 20.92
C MET A 1112 13.09 20.19 19.46
N SER A 1113 13.99 19.32 18.98
CA SER A 1113 13.96 18.77 17.62
C SER A 1113 12.74 17.91 17.32
N VAL A 1114 12.05 17.40 18.35
CA VAL A 1114 10.83 16.59 18.20
C VAL A 1114 9.57 17.30 18.71
N ALA A 1115 9.70 18.47 19.34
CA ALA A 1115 8.58 19.21 19.93
C ALA A 1115 7.47 19.55 18.92
N PHE A 1116 7.85 19.92 17.70
CA PHE A 1116 6.94 20.37 16.65
C PHE A 1116 7.16 19.56 15.36
N PHE A 1117 6.13 19.49 14.51
CA PHE A 1117 6.27 19.01 13.13
C PHE A 1117 7.30 19.81 12.34
N SER A 1118 8.00 19.16 11.39
CA SER A 1118 8.80 19.86 10.38
C SER A 1118 7.96 20.86 9.59
N SER A 1119 6.75 20.45 9.18
CA SER A 1119 5.73 21.31 8.60
C SER A 1119 4.31 20.80 8.89
N VAL A 1120 3.35 21.71 8.88
CA VAL A 1120 1.92 21.41 8.76
C VAL A 1120 1.43 21.95 7.42
N GLU A 1121 0.80 21.09 6.63
CA GLU A 1121 0.30 21.43 5.31
C GLU A 1121 -1.12 22.01 5.41
N VAL A 1122 -1.37 23.11 4.72
CA VAL A 1122 -2.66 23.81 4.60
C VAL A 1122 -2.99 23.94 3.12
N ASP A 1123 -4.00 23.21 2.65
CA ASP A 1123 -4.27 23.04 1.23
C ASP A 1123 -5.78 23.06 0.93
N THR A 1124 -6.18 23.27 -0.32
CA THR A 1124 -7.55 22.97 -0.78
C THR A 1124 -7.70 21.51 -1.18
N VAL A 1125 -6.60 20.77 -1.34
CA VAL A 1125 -6.59 19.38 -1.84
C VAL A 1125 -5.72 18.46 -0.99
N LEU A 1126 -6.15 17.22 -0.85
CA LEU A 1126 -5.41 16.20 -0.12
C LEU A 1126 -4.24 15.63 -0.94
N ARG A 1127 -3.03 16.11 -0.66
CA ARG A 1127 -1.75 15.56 -1.16
C ARG A 1127 -0.73 15.48 -0.02
N LYS A 1128 0.35 14.70 -0.21
CA LYS A 1128 1.34 14.52 0.87
C LYS A 1128 2.13 15.81 1.14
N GLU A 1129 2.62 16.43 0.08
CA GLU A 1129 3.37 17.69 0.07
C GLU A 1129 2.54 18.72 -0.71
N SER A 1130 2.24 19.87 -0.10
CA SER A 1130 1.40 20.93 -0.69
C SER A 1130 1.96 21.55 -1.98
N SER A 1131 3.27 21.42 -2.21
CA SER A 1131 3.96 21.83 -3.44
C SER A 1131 3.78 20.86 -4.62
N MET A 1132 3.26 19.65 -4.38
CA MET A 1132 3.21 18.58 -5.38
C MET A 1132 2.05 18.80 -6.37
N ASP A 1133 2.38 19.02 -7.65
CA ASP A 1133 1.40 19.25 -8.73
C ASP A 1133 0.69 17.96 -9.23
N CYS A 1134 0.97 16.81 -8.60
CA CYS A 1134 0.37 15.49 -8.88
C CYS A 1134 0.24 15.10 -10.37
N LYS A 1135 1.29 15.35 -11.17
CA LYS A 1135 1.37 14.92 -12.57
C LYS A 1135 1.45 13.40 -12.71
N THR A 1136 0.57 12.83 -13.52
CA THR A 1136 0.47 11.39 -13.81
C THR A 1136 0.10 11.20 -15.29
N PRO A 1137 0.03 9.96 -15.82
CA PRO A 1137 -0.37 9.75 -17.21
C PRO A 1137 -1.81 10.18 -17.49
N SER A 1138 -2.71 10.03 -16.51
CA SER A 1138 -4.12 10.45 -16.55
C SER A 1138 -4.28 11.95 -16.33
N ASN A 1139 -3.39 12.57 -15.54
CA ASN A 1139 -3.31 14.02 -15.37
C ASN A 1139 -1.95 14.58 -15.85
N PRO A 1140 -1.70 14.69 -17.17
CA PRO A 1140 -0.41 15.12 -17.71
C PRO A 1140 -0.10 16.60 -17.46
N HIS A 1141 -1.14 17.42 -17.27
CA HIS A 1141 -1.02 18.86 -17.03
C HIS A 1141 -0.82 19.22 -15.55
N GLY A 1142 -1.08 18.29 -14.63
CA GLY A 1142 -1.01 18.54 -13.19
C GLY A 1142 -2.24 19.25 -12.63
N LEU A 1143 -2.29 19.42 -11.32
CA LEU A 1143 -3.40 20.06 -10.61
C LEU A 1143 -3.53 21.55 -10.98
N HIS A 1144 -2.42 22.26 -11.10
CA HIS A 1144 -2.42 23.70 -11.38
C HIS A 1144 -3.02 24.03 -12.74
N ILE A 1145 -2.55 23.38 -13.82
CA ILE A 1145 -3.02 23.66 -15.18
C ILE A 1145 -4.25 22.81 -15.54
N GLY A 1146 -4.28 21.54 -15.13
CA GLY A 1146 -5.34 20.61 -15.50
C GLY A 1146 -6.64 20.78 -14.71
N TYR A 1147 -6.55 21.21 -13.45
CA TYR A 1147 -7.68 21.33 -12.53
C TYR A 1147 -7.89 22.76 -11.97
N GLY A 1148 -6.97 23.70 -12.22
CA GLY A 1148 -7.03 25.07 -11.71
C GLY A 1148 -6.63 25.22 -10.24
N ILE A 1149 -5.94 24.23 -9.69
CA ILE A 1149 -5.69 24.10 -8.24
C ILE A 1149 -4.24 24.51 -7.94
N ALA A 1150 -4.08 25.64 -7.25
CA ALA A 1150 -2.78 26.16 -6.84
C ALA A 1150 -2.03 25.18 -5.90
N PRO A 1151 -0.69 25.28 -5.80
CA PRO A 1151 0.06 24.74 -4.65
C PRO A 1151 -0.52 25.26 -3.33
N GLY A 1152 -0.58 24.38 -2.33
CA GLY A 1152 -0.95 24.77 -0.97
C GLY A 1152 0.21 25.41 -0.23
N GLU A 1153 0.08 25.49 1.09
CA GLU A 1153 1.10 26.02 1.98
C GLU A 1153 1.66 24.93 2.89
N SER A 1154 2.96 25.01 3.15
CA SER A 1154 3.66 24.18 4.13
C SER A 1154 4.20 25.14 5.19
N LEU A 1155 3.69 25.03 6.42
CA LEU A 1155 3.95 25.99 7.51
C LEU A 1155 4.80 25.34 8.60
N ASN A 1156 5.93 25.94 8.94
CA ASN A 1156 6.60 25.61 10.20
C ASN A 1156 5.95 26.36 11.39
N ILE A 1157 6.34 26.01 12.63
CA ILE A 1157 5.78 26.59 13.86
C ILE A 1157 5.84 28.13 13.90
N TYR A 1158 6.91 28.74 13.40
CA TYR A 1158 7.07 30.20 13.38
C TYR A 1158 6.11 30.87 12.39
N GLU A 1159 5.92 30.24 11.23
CA GLU A 1159 4.96 30.68 10.22
C GLU A 1159 3.52 30.47 10.66
N ALA A 1160 3.21 29.35 11.33
CA ALA A 1160 1.89 29.07 11.89
C ALA A 1160 1.50 30.12 12.95
N ILE A 1161 2.38 30.42 13.91
CA ILE A 1161 2.15 31.50 14.90
C ILE A 1161 1.93 32.85 14.21
N ARG A 1162 2.79 33.19 13.24
CA ARG A 1162 2.69 34.46 12.49
C ARG A 1162 1.40 34.56 11.68
N LYS A 1163 0.93 33.49 11.03
CA LYS A 1163 -0.29 33.51 10.22
C LYS A 1163 -1.57 33.41 11.05
N ALA A 1164 -1.53 32.73 12.20
CA ALA A 1164 -2.63 32.72 13.17
C ALA A 1164 -2.78 34.08 13.90
N ASN A 1165 -1.79 34.98 13.81
CA ASN A 1165 -1.71 36.23 14.59
C ASN A 1165 -1.89 36.00 16.11
N CYS A 1166 -1.54 34.80 16.60
CA CYS A 1166 -1.84 34.36 17.95
C CYS A 1166 -0.65 33.52 18.48
N ASN A 1167 -0.07 33.97 19.59
CA ASN A 1167 0.95 33.24 20.35
C ASN A 1167 0.49 32.87 21.78
N ASP A 1168 -0.73 33.23 22.17
CA ASP A 1168 -1.34 32.91 23.46
C ASP A 1168 -2.65 32.14 23.28
N LEU A 1169 -2.57 30.82 23.36
CA LEU A 1169 -3.70 29.91 23.20
C LEU A 1169 -4.55 29.80 24.49
N SER A 1170 -4.14 30.43 25.60
CA SER A 1170 -4.95 30.40 26.83
C SER A 1170 -6.26 31.18 26.73
N GLN A 1171 -6.44 31.97 25.67
CA GLN A 1171 -7.68 32.70 25.35
C GLN A 1171 -8.59 31.95 24.36
N TRP A 1172 -8.20 30.75 23.90
CA TRP A 1172 -9.02 29.99 22.94
C TRP A 1172 -10.29 29.43 23.59
N PRO A 1173 -11.42 29.36 22.85
CA PRO A 1173 -12.62 28.66 23.30
C PRO A 1173 -12.40 27.14 23.22
N LEU A 1174 -11.89 26.57 24.32
CA LEU A 1174 -11.64 25.14 24.48
C LEU A 1174 -12.94 24.33 24.56
N ALA A 1175 -12.86 23.05 24.17
CA ALA A 1175 -13.97 22.09 24.22
C ALA A 1175 -14.06 21.27 25.54
#